data_AF-A0A2D5A7K1-F1
#
_entry.id   AF-A0A2D5A7K1-F1
#
_cell.length_a   1.000
_cell.length_b   1.000
_cell.length_c   1.000
_cell.angle_alpha   90.00
_cell.angle_beta   90.00
_cell.angle_gamma   90.00
#
_symmetry.space_group_name_H-M   'P 1'
#
loop_
_entity.id
_entity.type
_entity.pdbx_description
1 polymer ?
#
loop_
_entity_poly.entity_id
_entity_poly.type
_entity_poly.pdbx_seq_one_letter_code
_entity_poly.pdbx_strand_id
1 'polypeptide(L)'
;MLALLDAGIPAQSPRVAAAIEWMSTTAADGTYAIAARLMVWCRLPDFDRERRLECQRLLERFSVEGGGWDYGPTPRLGFIDQSLTQFGLQAITEAAGRGISIPNRLYIRVRARFIGNQNADGGWGYRRIGDPSRGSMTAAGVASLALIEHHAGSPRKERRKTLDAMTRAMDWLERRFDAEANPGCPRWHLYWIHALERAARVTGIRRLGTRDWFQDSAAMIRRRLFLVEPRNPPEIRGKPRIDRIAFALLVLQRGLEPIAFACLDVGETPPIDDLLGDACRLVSEHLERPTGWIRIEADDPPDSWHRFPVLVVRSPPDAAWLATPASTLARRLSAYVASGGVVIALPDSSRSGVRTFPQRAITAIFPDAGIAEPESIARDDPARRRVDRWRVDVRQARSNLRRWCVAARVPLRPGSLVPRVEHEIAAMLASICLERTEGRLPCRIPASNEARSGMPIHPGGSEHPIRRIDWPGDGLVEPMLLAAWHEFGRDSPTEPTGAVGGSTPSEIPPPRTGSTARRGLVWLSGVGEADPADLGDPTMLFDPVREFLVTEAASPGFRTAFMAWIRAHGWRVGLPPAGAPSSCTGIHDGDRCIGVLIDDRPSRRLLDIGTPADFNADDLEALHRSIEAARTIETPETAE
;
A
#
# COMPACT_ATOMS: atom_id res chain seq x y z
N MET A 1 -24.74 -4.50 5.57
CA MET A 1 -24.74 -3.52 6.68
C MET A 1 -23.33 -3.27 7.17
N LEU A 2 -22.64 -4.23 7.81
CA LEU A 2 -21.27 -4.04 8.33
C LEU A 2 -20.32 -3.35 7.34
N ALA A 3 -20.20 -3.90 6.13
CA ALA A 3 -19.36 -3.33 5.07
C ALA A 3 -19.74 -1.90 4.65
N LEU A 4 -21.02 -1.50 4.78
CA LEU A 4 -21.46 -0.14 4.45
C LEU A 4 -21.03 0.86 5.53
N LEU A 5 -21.20 0.49 6.80
CA LEU A 5 -20.78 1.32 7.93
C LEU A 5 -19.26 1.48 7.96
N ASP A 6 -18.54 0.37 7.74
CA ASP A 6 -17.08 0.37 7.65
C ASP A 6 -16.59 1.25 6.49
N ALA A 7 -17.26 1.21 5.33
CA ALA A 7 -17.00 2.09 4.19
C ALA A 7 -17.40 3.57 4.42
N GLY A 8 -17.82 3.95 5.63
CA GLY A 8 -18.13 5.34 5.99
C GLY A 8 -19.51 5.83 5.53
N ILE A 9 -20.40 4.94 5.09
CA ILE A 9 -21.78 5.35 4.77
C ILE A 9 -22.51 5.73 6.07
N PRO A 10 -23.05 6.97 6.19
CA PRO A 10 -23.67 7.42 7.43
C PRO A 10 -24.85 6.55 7.85
N ALA A 11 -24.95 6.25 9.14
CA ALA A 11 -26.02 5.44 9.71
C ALA A 11 -27.42 6.05 9.48
N GLN A 12 -27.51 7.37 9.36
CA GLN A 12 -28.72 8.14 9.11
C GLN A 12 -29.16 8.14 7.64
N SER A 13 -28.34 7.60 6.72
CA SER A 13 -28.72 7.49 5.30
C SER A 13 -30.02 6.67 5.20
N PRO A 14 -31.05 7.10 4.43
CA PRO A 14 -32.39 6.49 4.49
C PRO A 14 -32.41 4.97 4.38
N ARG A 15 -31.63 4.41 3.44
CA ARG A 15 -31.53 2.94 3.25
C ARG A 15 -30.79 2.23 4.38
N VAL A 16 -29.78 2.87 4.96
CA VAL A 16 -29.00 2.31 6.07
C VAL A 16 -29.82 2.36 7.36
N ALA A 17 -30.46 3.49 7.64
CA ALA A 17 -31.36 3.67 8.77
C ALA A 17 -32.51 2.65 8.75
N ALA A 18 -33.19 2.48 7.62
CA ALA A 18 -34.26 1.49 7.48
C ALA A 18 -33.77 0.05 7.72
N ALA A 19 -32.56 -0.29 7.25
CA ALA A 19 -31.99 -1.61 7.50
C ALA A 19 -31.53 -1.80 8.95
N ILE A 20 -31.05 -0.75 9.62
CA ILE A 20 -30.77 -0.75 11.07
C ILE A 20 -32.05 -0.98 11.87
N GLU A 21 -33.13 -0.26 11.54
CA GLU A 21 -34.45 -0.42 12.16
C GLU A 21 -34.97 -1.85 12.00
N TRP A 22 -34.93 -2.39 10.77
CA TRP A 22 -35.32 -3.77 10.51
C TRP A 22 -34.48 -4.78 11.32
N MET A 23 -33.15 -4.56 11.41
CA MET A 23 -32.28 -5.41 12.23
C MET A 23 -32.64 -5.32 13.72
N SER A 24 -33.05 -4.16 14.22
CA SER A 24 -33.39 -3.97 15.64
C SER A 24 -34.63 -4.75 16.07
N THR A 25 -35.57 -4.98 15.15
CA THR A 25 -36.84 -5.69 15.41
C THR A 25 -36.85 -7.14 14.92
N THR A 26 -35.97 -7.51 13.98
CA THR A 26 -35.90 -8.87 13.43
C THR A 26 -34.78 -9.66 14.09
N ALA A 27 -35.06 -10.84 14.63
CA ALA A 27 -34.03 -11.72 15.19
C ALA A 27 -33.17 -12.33 14.08
N ALA A 28 -31.85 -12.36 14.27
CA ALA A 28 -30.96 -13.18 13.45
C ALA A 28 -30.78 -14.57 14.03
N ASP A 29 -30.57 -15.57 13.18
CA ASP A 29 -30.16 -16.90 13.60
C ASP A 29 -28.87 -17.35 12.89
N GLY A 30 -28.12 -18.22 13.55
CA GLY A 30 -26.79 -18.67 13.14
C GLY A 30 -25.67 -17.79 13.68
N THR A 31 -24.55 -18.41 14.02
CA THR A 31 -23.40 -17.75 14.63
C THR A 31 -22.81 -16.63 13.76
N TYR A 32 -22.75 -16.80 12.43
CA TYR A 32 -22.30 -15.74 11.53
C TYR A 32 -23.20 -14.51 11.58
N ALA A 33 -24.52 -14.69 11.57
CA ALA A 33 -25.46 -13.59 11.54
C ALA A 33 -25.45 -12.81 12.86
N ILE A 34 -25.36 -13.53 13.99
CA ILE A 34 -25.21 -12.94 15.33
C ILE A 34 -23.89 -12.18 15.44
N ALA A 35 -22.76 -12.78 15.04
CA ALA A 35 -21.46 -12.13 15.06
C ALA A 35 -21.43 -10.88 14.18
N ALA A 36 -21.95 -10.96 12.94
CA ALA A 36 -22.03 -9.81 12.03
C ALA A 36 -22.91 -8.68 12.59
N ARG A 37 -24.04 -9.02 13.22
CA ARG A 37 -24.92 -8.04 13.89
C ARG A 37 -24.24 -7.39 15.09
N LEU A 38 -23.56 -8.17 15.92
CA LEU A 38 -22.81 -7.63 17.04
C LEU A 38 -21.75 -6.63 16.56
N MET A 39 -21.01 -6.95 15.49
CA MET A 39 -20.06 -6.00 14.88
C MET A 39 -20.76 -4.74 14.36
N VAL A 40 -21.95 -4.85 13.75
CA VAL A 40 -22.75 -3.67 13.34
C VAL A 40 -23.14 -2.81 14.55
N TRP A 41 -23.67 -3.40 15.61
CA TRP A 41 -24.00 -2.67 16.84
C TRP A 41 -22.74 -2.05 17.47
N CYS A 42 -21.59 -2.70 17.30
CA CYS A 42 -20.27 -2.18 17.65
C CYS A 42 -19.78 -1.01 16.80
N ARG A 43 -20.47 -0.60 15.73
CA ARG A 43 -20.20 0.66 15.01
C ARG A 43 -21.11 1.79 15.47
N LEU A 44 -22.29 1.48 16.02
CA LEU A 44 -23.30 2.47 16.36
C LEU A 44 -23.19 2.91 17.84
N PRO A 45 -23.35 4.21 18.16
CA PRO A 45 -23.23 4.69 19.53
C PRO A 45 -24.42 4.27 20.41
N ASP A 46 -25.66 4.41 19.93
CA ASP A 46 -26.87 4.38 20.77
C ASP A 46 -27.51 2.99 20.95
N PHE A 47 -26.83 1.91 20.56
CA PHE A 47 -27.38 0.54 20.50
C PHE A 47 -26.76 -0.39 21.56
N ASP A 48 -26.61 0.09 22.79
CA ASP A 48 -26.01 -0.70 23.89
C ASP A 48 -26.84 -1.95 24.25
N ARG A 49 -28.17 -1.85 24.24
CA ARG A 49 -29.06 -2.98 24.50
C ARG A 49 -28.86 -4.10 23.47
N GLU A 50 -28.90 -3.77 22.19
CA GLU A 50 -28.76 -4.72 21.08
C GLU A 50 -27.36 -5.34 21.07
N ARG A 51 -26.32 -4.53 21.37
CA ARG A 51 -24.94 -5.00 21.51
C ARG A 51 -24.81 -6.04 22.63
N ARG A 52 -25.35 -5.76 23.83
CA ARG A 52 -25.31 -6.70 24.96
C ARG A 52 -26.08 -7.98 24.66
N LEU A 53 -27.26 -7.86 24.04
CA LEU A 53 -28.08 -9.01 23.66
C LEU A 53 -27.35 -9.93 22.67
N GLU A 54 -26.82 -9.40 21.57
CA GLU A 54 -26.12 -10.24 20.58
C GLU A 54 -24.80 -10.80 21.14
N CYS A 55 -24.10 -10.04 22.00
CA CYS A 55 -22.93 -10.54 22.71
C CYS A 55 -23.27 -11.72 23.61
N GLN A 56 -24.34 -11.62 24.42
CA GLN A 56 -24.80 -12.70 25.27
C GLN A 56 -25.14 -13.96 24.44
N ARG A 57 -25.91 -13.80 23.36
CA ARG A 57 -26.27 -14.91 22.46
C ARG A 57 -25.05 -15.60 21.87
N LEU A 58 -24.00 -14.84 21.55
CA LEU A 58 -22.76 -15.39 21.03
C LEU A 58 -21.97 -16.12 22.12
N LEU A 59 -21.95 -15.60 23.35
CA LEU A 59 -21.35 -16.27 24.51
C LEU A 59 -22.07 -17.59 24.86
N GLU A 60 -23.39 -17.63 24.79
CA GLU A 60 -24.21 -18.84 25.02
C GLU A 60 -23.91 -19.96 24.00
N ARG A 61 -23.54 -19.58 22.76
CA ARG A 61 -23.17 -20.53 21.70
C ARG A 61 -21.70 -20.96 21.73
N PHE A 62 -20.88 -20.43 22.65
CA PHE A 62 -19.46 -20.74 22.71
C PHE A 62 -19.21 -22.13 23.33
N SER A 63 -18.44 -22.98 22.64
CA SER A 63 -17.97 -24.24 23.20
C SER A 63 -16.71 -24.01 24.03
N VAL A 64 -16.82 -24.12 25.35
CA VAL A 64 -15.66 -24.05 26.26
C VAL A 64 -14.69 -25.20 26.03
N GLU A 65 -15.21 -26.39 25.71
CA GLU A 65 -14.40 -27.58 25.43
C GLU A 65 -13.75 -27.51 24.04
N GLY A 66 -14.52 -27.15 23.00
CA GLY A 66 -14.01 -27.03 21.63
C GLY A 66 -13.20 -25.76 21.36
N GLY A 67 -13.27 -24.77 22.25
CA GLY A 67 -12.58 -23.49 22.14
C GLY A 67 -13.01 -22.65 20.95
N GLY A 68 -14.30 -22.64 20.64
CA GLY A 68 -14.83 -21.96 19.46
C GLY A 68 -16.34 -22.11 19.29
N TRP A 69 -16.82 -21.85 18.07
CA TRP A 69 -18.24 -21.88 17.74
C TRP A 69 -18.60 -22.90 16.64
N ASP A 70 -19.84 -23.38 16.71
CA ASP A 70 -20.55 -24.18 15.69
C ASP A 70 -21.57 -23.29 14.96
N TYR A 71 -22.11 -23.79 13.84
CA TYR A 71 -23.23 -23.20 13.12
C TYR A 71 -24.52 -23.21 13.93
N GLY A 72 -24.73 -24.27 14.71
CA GLY A 72 -25.94 -24.47 15.50
C GLY A 72 -25.98 -23.65 16.80
N PRO A 73 -27.17 -23.50 17.42
CA PRO A 73 -27.33 -22.86 18.72
C PRO A 73 -26.70 -23.67 19.86
N THR A 74 -26.69 -25.00 19.73
CA THR A 74 -26.01 -25.90 20.67
C THR A 74 -24.71 -26.38 20.03
N PRO A 75 -23.54 -26.00 20.55
CA PRO A 75 -22.27 -26.33 19.91
C PRO A 75 -21.96 -27.82 19.98
N ARG A 76 -21.71 -28.44 18.82
CA ARG A 76 -21.23 -29.83 18.73
C ARG A 76 -19.72 -29.83 18.50
N LEU A 77 -18.97 -30.55 19.34
CA LEU A 77 -17.51 -30.54 19.33
C LEU A 77 -16.89 -30.82 17.94
N GLY A 78 -17.43 -31.80 17.21
CA GLY A 78 -16.95 -32.18 15.88
C GLY A 78 -17.22 -31.16 14.77
N PHE A 79 -18.05 -30.15 15.04
CA PHE A 79 -18.47 -29.11 14.10
C PHE A 79 -17.91 -27.73 14.42
N ILE A 80 -17.17 -27.58 15.53
CA ILE A 80 -16.43 -26.35 15.81
C ILE A 80 -15.37 -26.14 14.73
N ASP A 81 -15.37 -24.97 14.09
CA ASP A 81 -14.47 -24.65 12.98
C ASP A 81 -13.76 -23.30 13.15
N GLN A 82 -12.66 -23.10 12.40
CA GLN A 82 -11.84 -21.89 12.50
C GLN A 82 -12.52 -20.66 11.86
N SER A 83 -13.51 -20.86 11.00
CA SER A 83 -14.20 -19.81 10.25
C SER A 83 -15.24 -19.09 11.11
N LEU A 84 -16.05 -19.84 11.84
CA LEU A 84 -16.96 -19.32 12.85
C LEU A 84 -16.19 -18.81 14.06
N THR A 85 -15.11 -19.50 14.45
CA THR A 85 -14.33 -19.10 15.63
C THR A 85 -13.66 -17.75 15.45
N GLN A 86 -13.08 -17.45 14.29
CA GLN A 86 -12.52 -16.12 14.03
C GLN A 86 -13.59 -15.02 14.01
N PHE A 87 -14.80 -15.29 13.47
CA PHE A 87 -15.88 -14.31 13.39
C PHE A 87 -16.48 -14.03 14.77
N GLY A 88 -16.72 -15.10 15.54
CA GLY A 88 -17.20 -14.99 16.91
C GLY A 88 -16.21 -14.24 17.79
N LEU A 89 -14.93 -14.59 17.71
CA LEU A 89 -13.86 -13.91 18.45
C LEU A 89 -13.77 -12.41 18.11
N GLN A 90 -13.81 -12.05 16.82
CA GLN A 90 -13.78 -10.65 16.40
C GLN A 90 -14.95 -9.88 17.01
N ALA A 91 -16.17 -10.38 16.84
CA ALA A 91 -17.37 -9.72 17.34
C ALA A 91 -17.36 -9.55 18.87
N ILE A 92 -16.93 -10.58 19.60
CA ILE A 92 -16.76 -10.52 21.06
C ILE A 92 -15.72 -9.48 21.47
N THR A 93 -14.59 -9.40 20.76
CA THR A 93 -13.53 -8.45 21.10
C THR A 93 -13.93 -7.01 20.82
N GLU A 94 -14.67 -6.77 19.72
CA GLU A 94 -15.25 -5.45 19.43
C GLU A 94 -16.29 -5.04 20.49
N ALA A 95 -17.10 -5.99 20.97
CA ALA A 95 -18.03 -5.76 22.08
C ALA A 95 -17.28 -5.39 23.37
N ALA A 96 -16.15 -6.05 23.63
CA ALA A 96 -15.29 -5.74 24.76
C ALA A 96 -14.70 -4.32 24.68
N GLY A 97 -14.26 -3.91 23.49
CA GLY A 97 -13.83 -2.53 23.21
C GLY A 97 -14.93 -1.47 23.41
N ARG A 98 -16.19 -1.90 23.50
CA ARG A 98 -17.35 -1.06 23.80
C ARG A 98 -17.81 -1.18 25.26
N GLY A 99 -16.96 -1.73 26.13
CA GLY A 99 -17.17 -1.80 27.57
C GLY A 99 -17.92 -3.04 28.07
N ILE A 100 -18.24 -4.00 27.20
CA ILE A 100 -18.88 -5.25 27.62
C ILE A 100 -17.82 -6.18 28.25
N SER A 101 -18.04 -6.62 29.48
CA SER A 101 -17.11 -7.55 30.16
C SER A 101 -17.15 -8.94 29.53
N ILE A 102 -16.00 -9.41 29.05
CA ILE A 102 -15.84 -10.74 28.43
C ILE A 102 -14.97 -11.63 29.33
N PRO A 103 -15.38 -12.88 29.62
CA PRO A 103 -14.57 -13.80 30.41
C PRO A 103 -13.23 -14.14 29.74
N ASN A 104 -12.11 -13.89 30.43
CA ASN A 104 -10.76 -14.23 29.94
C ASN A 104 -10.58 -15.70 29.53
N ARG A 105 -11.35 -16.61 30.13
CA ARG A 105 -11.36 -18.03 29.80
C ARG A 105 -11.70 -18.28 28.32
N LEU A 106 -12.55 -17.45 27.70
CA LEU A 106 -12.88 -17.56 26.29
C LEU A 106 -11.63 -17.40 25.42
N TYR A 107 -10.87 -16.31 25.62
CA TYR A 107 -9.63 -16.03 24.87
C TYR A 107 -8.59 -17.13 25.06
N ILE A 108 -8.45 -17.65 26.29
CA ILE A 108 -7.53 -18.76 26.60
C ILE A 108 -7.92 -20.02 25.79
N ARG A 109 -9.21 -20.34 25.71
CA ARG A 109 -9.70 -21.52 24.99
C ARG A 109 -9.54 -21.39 23.48
N VAL A 110 -9.82 -20.21 22.92
CA VAL A 110 -9.63 -19.96 21.48
C VAL A 110 -8.13 -19.99 21.12
N ARG A 111 -7.26 -19.39 21.94
CA ARG A 111 -5.80 -19.48 21.76
C ARG A 111 -5.33 -20.93 21.72
N ALA A 112 -5.73 -21.73 22.72
CA ALA A 112 -5.36 -23.14 22.79
C ALA A 112 -5.82 -23.93 21.56
N ARG A 113 -7.02 -23.63 21.04
CA ARG A 113 -7.54 -24.25 19.81
C ARG A 113 -6.67 -23.92 18.59
N PHE A 114 -6.37 -22.64 18.35
CA PHE A 114 -5.54 -22.27 17.20
C PHE A 114 -4.13 -22.87 17.31
N ILE A 115 -3.48 -22.77 18.46
CA ILE A 115 -2.15 -23.38 18.66
C ILE A 115 -2.21 -24.90 18.46
N GLY A 116 -3.22 -25.57 19.01
CA GLY A 116 -3.35 -27.04 18.94
C GLY A 116 -3.72 -27.60 17.56
N ASN A 117 -4.32 -26.77 16.70
CA ASN A 117 -4.77 -27.20 15.36
C ASN A 117 -3.89 -26.69 14.21
N GLN A 118 -2.72 -26.12 14.50
CA GLN A 118 -1.79 -25.69 13.44
C GLN A 118 -1.09 -26.91 12.83
N ASN A 119 -1.01 -26.95 11.51
CA ASN A 119 -0.30 -27.99 10.79
C ASN A 119 1.22 -27.79 10.87
N ALA A 120 1.98 -28.86 10.61
CA ALA A 120 3.43 -28.83 10.60
C ALA A 120 4.03 -27.86 9.55
N ASP A 121 3.28 -27.55 8.48
CA ASP A 121 3.68 -26.59 7.45
C ASP A 121 3.54 -25.12 7.91
N GLY A 122 2.97 -24.88 9.10
CA GLY A 122 2.69 -23.56 9.65
C GLY A 122 1.30 -23.02 9.32
N GLY A 123 0.56 -23.67 8.43
CA GLY A 123 -0.79 -23.24 8.05
C GLY A 123 -1.89 -23.82 8.94
N TRP A 124 -3.12 -23.35 8.69
CA TRP A 124 -4.33 -23.91 9.28
C TRP A 124 -5.28 -24.44 8.22
N GLY A 125 -5.84 -25.63 8.48
CA GLY A 125 -7.00 -26.14 7.78
C GLY A 125 -8.32 -25.60 8.36
N TYR A 126 -9.43 -26.20 7.95
CA TYR A 126 -10.77 -25.66 8.28
C TYR A 126 -11.23 -25.99 9.71
N ARG A 127 -11.03 -27.22 10.17
CA ARG A 127 -11.55 -27.69 11.47
C ARG A 127 -10.52 -28.35 12.36
N ARG A 128 -9.73 -29.27 11.82
CA ARG A 128 -8.86 -30.16 12.61
C ARG A 128 -7.41 -30.09 12.11
N ILE A 129 -6.48 -30.47 12.98
CA ILE A 129 -5.11 -30.76 12.56
C ILE A 129 -5.12 -31.85 11.47
N GLY A 130 -4.29 -31.68 10.45
CA GLY A 130 -4.23 -32.56 9.27
C GLY A 130 -5.17 -32.18 8.14
N ASP A 131 -6.19 -31.33 8.37
CA ASP A 131 -6.94 -30.71 7.26
C ASP A 131 -5.96 -29.90 6.40
N PRO A 132 -6.03 -29.93 5.05
CA PRO A 132 -5.13 -29.16 4.20
C PRO A 132 -5.14 -27.67 4.56
N SER A 133 -3.94 -27.11 4.75
CA SER A 133 -3.76 -25.69 5.07
C SER A 133 -4.36 -24.80 3.97
N ARG A 134 -5.09 -23.76 4.37
CA ARG A 134 -5.79 -22.83 3.47
C ARG A 134 -5.42 -21.39 3.78
N GLY A 135 -5.30 -20.55 2.76
CA GLY A 135 -5.07 -19.12 2.96
C GLY A 135 -6.07 -18.53 3.96
N SER A 136 -7.36 -18.67 3.67
CA SER A 136 -8.44 -18.10 4.50
C SER A 136 -8.35 -18.49 5.98
N MET A 137 -7.89 -19.70 6.29
CA MET A 137 -7.82 -20.20 7.66
C MET A 137 -6.48 -19.84 8.30
N THR A 138 -5.40 -19.80 7.52
CA THR A 138 -4.09 -19.40 8.01
C THR A 138 -4.08 -17.92 8.41
N ALA A 139 -4.59 -17.02 7.57
CA ALA A 139 -4.72 -15.61 7.91
C ALA A 139 -5.68 -15.39 9.10
N ALA A 140 -6.75 -16.17 9.18
CA ALA A 140 -7.65 -16.13 10.32
C ALA A 140 -6.98 -16.52 11.64
N GLY A 141 -6.09 -17.52 11.61
CA GLY A 141 -5.29 -17.91 12.77
C GLY A 141 -4.39 -16.78 13.24
N VAL A 142 -3.68 -16.15 12.31
CA VAL A 142 -2.84 -14.97 12.61
C VAL A 142 -3.68 -13.85 13.23
N ALA A 143 -4.77 -13.44 12.58
CA ALA A 143 -5.63 -12.36 13.06
C ALA A 143 -6.23 -12.68 14.44
N SER A 144 -6.66 -13.92 14.67
CA SER A 144 -7.27 -14.34 15.95
C SER A 144 -6.26 -14.36 17.08
N LEU A 145 -5.07 -14.94 16.86
CA LEU A 145 -4.01 -14.98 17.85
C LEU A 145 -3.50 -13.57 18.19
N ALA A 146 -3.31 -12.72 17.19
CA ALA A 146 -2.90 -11.33 17.39
C ALA A 146 -3.92 -10.55 18.22
N LEU A 147 -5.21 -10.70 17.91
CA LEU A 147 -6.30 -10.04 18.63
C LEU A 147 -6.38 -10.51 20.10
N ILE A 148 -6.15 -11.80 20.35
CA ILE A 148 -6.11 -12.36 21.70
C ILE A 148 -4.93 -11.80 22.51
N GLU A 149 -3.74 -11.69 21.91
CA GLU A 149 -2.59 -11.10 22.58
C GLU A 149 -2.79 -9.62 22.91
N HIS A 150 -3.41 -8.87 21.99
CA HIS A 150 -3.76 -7.46 22.24
C HIS A 150 -4.77 -7.32 23.39
N HIS A 151 -5.84 -8.13 23.41
CA HIS A 151 -6.92 -7.94 24.36
C HIS A 151 -6.65 -8.51 25.77
N ALA A 152 -6.17 -9.76 25.84
CA ALA A 152 -6.06 -10.48 27.12
C ALA A 152 -4.62 -10.57 27.65
N GLY A 153 -3.63 -10.32 26.79
CA GLY A 153 -2.24 -10.64 27.07
C GLY A 153 -2.02 -12.14 27.37
N SER A 154 -0.77 -12.51 27.66
CA SER A 154 -0.46 -13.85 28.12
C SER A 154 0.85 -13.91 28.92
N PRO A 155 0.98 -14.91 29.83
CA PRO A 155 2.27 -15.21 30.44
C PRO A 155 3.34 -15.47 29.36
N ARG A 156 4.58 -15.09 29.64
CA ARG A 156 5.71 -15.14 28.69
C ARG A 156 5.81 -16.44 27.87
N LYS A 157 5.58 -17.60 28.50
CA LYS A 157 5.64 -18.91 27.83
C LYS A 157 4.53 -19.09 26.80
N GLU A 158 3.30 -18.72 27.13
CA GLU A 158 2.16 -18.81 26.20
C GLU A 158 2.26 -17.75 25.10
N ARG A 159 2.75 -16.56 25.43
CA ARG A 159 3.07 -15.52 24.45
C ARG A 159 4.06 -16.02 23.42
N ARG A 160 5.13 -16.70 23.87
CA ARG A 160 6.14 -17.28 22.98
C ARG A 160 5.50 -18.27 22.01
N LYS A 161 4.73 -19.24 22.49
CA LYS A 161 4.03 -20.21 21.63
C LYS A 161 3.11 -19.53 20.62
N THR A 162 2.40 -18.49 21.06
CA THR A 162 1.49 -17.72 20.21
C THR A 162 2.25 -17.03 19.08
N LEU A 163 3.34 -16.34 19.41
CA LEU A 163 4.20 -15.69 18.41
C LEU A 163 4.86 -16.70 17.48
N ASP A 164 5.38 -17.82 18.00
CA ASP A 164 5.99 -18.86 17.16
C ASP A 164 4.97 -19.44 16.17
N ALA A 165 3.71 -19.64 16.59
CA ALA A 165 2.62 -20.07 15.73
C ALA A 165 2.29 -19.01 14.66
N MET A 166 2.22 -17.73 15.05
CA MET A 166 1.99 -16.63 14.10
C MET A 166 3.13 -16.49 13.09
N THR A 167 4.40 -16.57 13.51
CA THR A 167 5.57 -16.51 12.62
C THR A 167 5.52 -17.61 11.57
N ARG A 168 5.35 -18.88 11.97
CA ARG A 168 5.23 -19.99 10.99
C ARG A 168 4.07 -19.80 10.00
N ALA A 169 2.98 -19.21 10.47
CA ALA A 169 1.83 -18.94 9.62
C ALA A 169 2.09 -17.80 8.64
N MET A 170 2.84 -16.77 9.04
CA MET A 170 3.27 -15.72 8.13
C MET A 170 4.23 -16.25 7.08
N ASP A 171 5.18 -17.12 7.45
CA ASP A 171 6.06 -17.79 6.49
C ASP A 171 5.26 -18.64 5.49
N TRP A 172 4.17 -19.25 5.95
CA TRP A 172 3.25 -19.97 5.07
C TRP A 172 2.50 -19.02 4.14
N LEU A 173 1.97 -17.91 4.66
CA LEU A 173 1.22 -16.92 3.89
C LEU A 173 2.11 -16.27 2.82
N GLU A 174 3.35 -15.94 3.16
CA GLU A 174 4.33 -15.38 2.23
C GLU A 174 4.61 -16.34 1.07
N ARG A 175 4.96 -17.60 1.36
CA ARG A 175 5.27 -18.61 0.34
C ARG A 175 4.08 -18.99 -0.54
N ARG A 176 2.86 -18.79 -0.06
CA ARG A 176 1.63 -19.25 -0.72
C ARG A 176 0.75 -18.11 -1.19
N PHE A 177 1.13 -16.85 -0.99
CA PHE A 177 0.26 -15.71 -1.29
C PHE A 177 -0.18 -15.73 -2.75
N ASP A 178 -1.49 -15.65 -2.94
CA ASP A 178 -2.10 -15.49 -4.24
C ASP A 178 -3.33 -14.60 -4.10
N ALA A 179 -3.35 -13.50 -4.85
CA ALA A 179 -4.48 -12.60 -4.94
C ALA A 179 -5.60 -13.20 -5.81
N GLU A 180 -5.31 -14.15 -6.71
CA GLU A 180 -6.24 -14.71 -7.68
C GLU A 180 -6.99 -15.94 -7.18
N ALA A 181 -6.42 -16.69 -6.25
CA ALA A 181 -7.04 -17.88 -5.66
C ALA A 181 -6.89 -17.90 -4.13
N ASN A 182 -7.69 -18.72 -3.46
CA ASN A 182 -7.47 -19.04 -2.04
C ASN A 182 -6.50 -20.24 -1.98
N PRO A 183 -5.26 -20.06 -1.53
CA PRO A 183 -4.28 -21.15 -1.52
C PRO A 183 -4.81 -22.34 -0.71
N GLY A 184 -4.75 -23.55 -1.26
CA GLY A 184 -5.27 -24.77 -0.63
C GLY A 184 -6.80 -24.91 -0.63
N CYS A 185 -7.56 -24.01 -1.28
CA CYS A 185 -9.00 -24.15 -1.40
C CYS A 185 -9.56 -23.43 -2.65
N PRO A 186 -10.23 -24.13 -3.60
CA PRO A 186 -10.74 -23.50 -4.82
C PRO A 186 -11.98 -22.60 -4.58
N ARG A 187 -12.44 -22.45 -3.34
CA ARG A 187 -13.65 -21.70 -2.96
C ARG A 187 -13.31 -20.59 -1.98
N TRP A 188 -14.28 -19.73 -1.72
CA TRP A 188 -14.20 -18.69 -0.68
C TRP A 188 -13.07 -17.67 -0.91
N HIS A 189 -12.88 -17.29 -2.18
CA HIS A 189 -11.79 -16.40 -2.59
C HIS A 189 -11.82 -15.03 -1.90
N LEU A 190 -12.91 -14.27 -2.01
CA LEU A 190 -12.99 -12.94 -1.35
C LEU A 190 -13.03 -13.04 0.18
N TYR A 191 -13.47 -14.17 0.73
CA TYR A 191 -13.35 -14.45 2.16
C TYR A 191 -11.88 -14.61 2.58
N TRP A 192 -11.06 -15.27 1.76
CA TRP A 192 -9.61 -15.34 1.95
C TRP A 192 -8.97 -13.96 1.96
N ILE A 193 -9.27 -13.13 0.97
CA ILE A 193 -8.71 -11.77 0.89
C ILE A 193 -9.14 -10.93 2.11
N HIS A 194 -10.39 -11.07 2.56
CA HIS A 194 -10.84 -10.41 3.79
C HIS A 194 -10.14 -10.95 5.06
N ALA A 195 -9.92 -12.26 5.16
CA ALA A 195 -9.15 -12.84 6.28
C ALA A 195 -7.70 -12.32 6.29
N LEU A 196 -7.09 -12.18 5.11
CA LEU A 196 -5.75 -11.59 4.97
C LEU A 196 -5.73 -10.11 5.36
N GLU A 197 -6.74 -9.34 4.94
CA GLU A 197 -6.89 -7.94 5.33
C GLU A 197 -6.93 -7.79 6.86
N ARG A 198 -7.67 -8.66 7.55
CA ARG A 198 -7.71 -8.66 9.01
C ARG A 198 -6.37 -9.01 9.65
N ALA A 199 -5.66 -10.02 9.14
CA ALA A 199 -4.32 -10.34 9.62
C ALA A 199 -3.40 -9.13 9.46
N ALA A 200 -3.41 -8.53 8.27
CA ALA A 200 -2.60 -7.36 7.95
C ALA A 200 -2.96 -6.13 8.78
N ARG A 201 -4.21 -5.99 9.23
CA ARG A 201 -4.63 -4.93 10.14
C ARG A 201 -3.84 -4.93 11.43
N VAL A 202 -3.74 -6.10 12.04
CA VAL A 202 -3.20 -6.23 13.38
C VAL A 202 -1.68 -6.32 13.35
N THR A 203 -1.10 -6.92 12.30
CA THR A 203 0.35 -7.10 12.18
C THR A 203 1.06 -5.93 11.50
N GLY A 204 0.30 -5.00 10.91
CA GLY A 204 0.83 -3.92 10.07
C GLY A 204 1.43 -4.40 8.76
N ILE A 205 1.29 -5.67 8.37
CA ILE A 205 1.99 -6.18 7.20
C ILE A 205 1.53 -5.51 5.90
N ARG A 206 2.51 -5.11 5.10
CA ARG A 206 2.29 -4.47 3.79
C ARG A 206 2.65 -5.39 2.64
N ARG A 207 3.75 -6.13 2.75
CA ARG A 207 4.20 -7.08 1.73
C ARG A 207 4.17 -8.52 2.21
N LEU A 208 3.97 -9.43 1.27
CA LEU A 208 4.21 -10.86 1.43
C LEU A 208 5.27 -11.23 0.39
N GLY A 209 6.51 -11.39 0.83
CA GLY A 209 7.67 -11.43 -0.05
C GLY A 209 7.85 -10.09 -0.76
N THR A 210 8.03 -10.10 -2.07
CA THR A 210 8.19 -8.88 -2.88
C THR A 210 6.86 -8.19 -3.23
N ARG A 211 5.73 -8.82 -2.93
CA ARG A 211 4.40 -8.38 -3.41
C ARG A 211 3.65 -7.55 -2.36
N ASP A 212 3.11 -6.40 -2.75
CA ASP A 212 2.16 -5.66 -1.92
C ASP A 212 0.79 -6.34 -1.98
N TRP A 213 0.43 -7.03 -0.89
CA TRP A 213 -0.78 -7.86 -0.88
C TRP A 213 -2.05 -7.05 -1.16
N PHE A 214 -2.07 -5.78 -0.73
CA PHE A 214 -3.25 -4.94 -0.85
C PHE A 214 -3.40 -4.42 -2.27
N GLN A 215 -2.32 -3.92 -2.89
CA GLN A 215 -2.36 -3.47 -4.28
C GLN A 215 -2.81 -4.60 -5.21
N ASP A 216 -2.22 -5.79 -5.06
CA ASP A 216 -2.57 -6.96 -5.87
C ASP A 216 -4.03 -7.38 -5.67
N SER A 217 -4.49 -7.40 -4.42
CA SER A 217 -5.88 -7.74 -4.09
C SER A 217 -6.87 -6.70 -4.62
N ALA A 218 -6.55 -5.41 -4.52
CA ALA A 218 -7.40 -4.33 -5.02
C ALA A 218 -7.49 -4.36 -6.55
N ALA A 219 -6.36 -4.55 -7.24
CA ALA A 219 -6.32 -4.71 -8.69
C ALA A 219 -7.15 -5.92 -9.16
N MET A 220 -7.03 -7.04 -8.44
CA MET A 220 -7.85 -8.23 -8.68
C MET A 220 -9.34 -7.93 -8.46
N ILE A 221 -9.72 -7.30 -7.35
CA ILE A 221 -11.14 -6.99 -7.04
C ILE A 221 -11.71 -6.08 -8.12
N ARG A 222 -10.97 -5.03 -8.51
CA ARG A 222 -11.35 -4.11 -9.59
C ARG A 222 -11.64 -4.89 -10.86
N ARG A 223 -10.69 -5.72 -11.31
CA ARG A 223 -10.80 -6.50 -12.55
C ARG A 223 -11.93 -7.52 -12.54
N ARG A 224 -12.18 -8.19 -11.40
CA ARG A 224 -13.17 -9.28 -11.31
C ARG A 224 -14.59 -8.78 -11.04
N LEU A 225 -14.77 -7.71 -10.26
CA LEU A 225 -16.08 -7.25 -9.82
C LEU A 225 -16.60 -6.02 -10.57
N PHE A 226 -15.74 -5.21 -11.18
CA PHE A 226 -16.14 -3.96 -11.81
C PHE A 226 -15.90 -3.99 -13.32
N LEU A 227 -16.78 -3.32 -14.08
CA LEU A 227 -16.50 -3.02 -15.48
C LEU A 227 -15.26 -2.12 -15.53
N VAL A 228 -14.37 -2.41 -16.48
CA VAL A 228 -13.06 -1.74 -16.59
C VAL A 228 -13.19 -0.43 -17.38
N GLU A 229 -14.32 -0.21 -18.05
CA GLU A 229 -14.65 1.01 -18.76
C GLU A 229 -14.58 2.24 -17.84
N PRO A 230 -14.14 3.42 -18.36
CA PRO A 230 -14.08 4.66 -17.61
C PRO A 230 -15.50 5.18 -17.33
N ARG A 231 -16.15 4.61 -16.31
CA ARG A 231 -17.44 5.05 -15.80
C ARG A 231 -17.28 5.63 -14.40
N ASN A 232 -17.88 6.79 -14.18
CA ASN A 232 -17.98 7.41 -12.86
C ASN A 232 -19.47 7.68 -12.54
N PRO A 233 -20.10 6.90 -11.63
CA PRO A 233 -19.50 5.88 -10.76
C PRO A 233 -19.16 4.56 -11.48
N PRO A 234 -18.22 3.76 -10.93
CA PRO A 234 -17.87 2.46 -11.49
C PRO A 234 -19.04 1.47 -11.38
N GLU A 235 -19.24 0.66 -12.42
CA GLU A 235 -20.34 -0.30 -12.51
C GLU A 235 -19.89 -1.72 -12.13
N ILE A 236 -20.74 -2.44 -11.40
CA ILE A 236 -20.48 -3.82 -10.98
C ILE A 236 -20.84 -4.80 -12.10
N ARG A 237 -19.96 -5.77 -12.38
CA ARG A 237 -20.19 -6.84 -13.34
C ARG A 237 -21.30 -7.78 -12.89
N GLY A 238 -22.40 -7.82 -13.66
CA GLY A 238 -23.49 -8.77 -13.44
C GLY A 238 -24.18 -8.57 -12.08
N LYS A 239 -24.55 -9.67 -11.42
CA LYS A 239 -25.23 -9.66 -10.11
C LYS A 239 -24.46 -10.52 -9.10
N PRO A 240 -23.27 -10.08 -8.63
CA PRO A 240 -22.48 -10.88 -7.71
C PRO A 240 -23.24 -11.06 -6.41
N ARG A 241 -23.03 -12.23 -5.77
CA ARG A 241 -23.64 -12.51 -4.47
C ARG A 241 -23.27 -11.43 -3.46
N ILE A 242 -24.21 -11.08 -2.59
CA ILE A 242 -24.05 -9.97 -1.63
C ILE A 242 -22.86 -10.16 -0.69
N ASP A 243 -22.56 -11.41 -0.30
CA ASP A 243 -21.40 -11.73 0.54
C ASP A 243 -20.07 -11.39 -0.16
N ARG A 244 -19.98 -11.62 -1.48
CA ARG A 244 -18.80 -11.26 -2.27
C ARG A 244 -18.59 -9.75 -2.30
N ILE A 245 -19.65 -8.98 -2.56
CA ILE A 245 -19.58 -7.52 -2.58
C ILE A 245 -19.19 -6.99 -1.19
N ALA A 246 -19.78 -7.54 -0.13
CA ALA A 246 -19.47 -7.14 1.24
C ALA A 246 -17.99 -7.37 1.60
N PHE A 247 -17.43 -8.55 1.29
CA PHE A 247 -16.01 -8.82 1.53
C PHE A 247 -15.09 -7.94 0.67
N ALA A 248 -15.45 -7.70 -0.59
CA ALA A 248 -14.69 -6.80 -1.45
C ALA A 248 -14.65 -5.37 -0.90
N LEU A 249 -15.79 -4.85 -0.43
CA LEU A 249 -15.85 -3.53 0.20
C LEU A 249 -15.04 -3.46 1.49
N LEU A 250 -15.13 -4.48 2.36
CA LEU A 250 -14.33 -4.57 3.59
C LEU A 250 -12.82 -4.57 3.33
N VAL A 251 -12.40 -5.09 2.17
CA VAL A 251 -11.00 -5.04 1.72
C VAL A 251 -10.68 -3.68 1.10
N LEU A 252 -11.43 -3.21 0.10
CA LEU A 252 -11.11 -2.00 -0.66
C LEU A 252 -11.08 -0.73 0.19
N GLN A 253 -11.94 -0.63 1.21
CA GLN A 253 -11.91 0.49 2.16
C GLN A 253 -10.52 0.69 2.78
N ARG A 254 -9.70 -0.37 2.83
CA ARG A 254 -8.36 -0.31 3.38
C ARG A 254 -7.42 0.60 2.59
N GLY A 255 -7.69 0.79 1.30
CA GLY A 255 -6.94 1.75 0.48
C GLY A 255 -7.15 3.19 0.94
N LEU A 256 -8.32 3.47 1.54
CA LEU A 256 -8.73 4.77 2.05
C LEU A 256 -8.32 4.98 3.51
N GLU A 257 -7.94 3.92 4.23
CA GLU A 257 -7.53 4.00 5.63
C GLU A 257 -6.36 4.99 5.79
N PRO A 258 -6.52 6.04 6.61
CA PRO A 258 -5.44 6.95 6.92
C PRO A 258 -4.34 6.25 7.74
N ILE A 259 -3.09 6.42 7.32
CA ILE A 259 -1.91 5.81 7.96
C ILE A 259 -1.27 6.80 8.92
N ALA A 260 -1.41 6.54 10.22
CA ALA A 260 -0.84 7.35 11.29
C ALA A 260 0.67 7.13 11.45
N PHE A 261 1.12 5.88 11.28
CA PHE A 261 2.51 5.50 11.51
C PHE A 261 3.01 4.51 10.44
N ALA A 262 4.24 4.73 9.97
CA ALA A 262 5.03 3.69 9.34
C ALA A 262 6.03 3.14 10.36
N CYS A 263 6.28 1.83 10.32
CA CYS A 263 7.24 1.15 11.20
C CYS A 263 8.31 0.46 10.37
N LEU A 264 9.57 0.79 10.63
CA LEU A 264 10.74 0.15 10.07
C LEU A 264 11.44 -0.68 11.16
N ASP A 265 11.55 -1.98 10.97
CA ASP A 265 12.33 -2.86 11.84
C ASP A 265 13.68 -3.19 11.20
N VAL A 266 14.77 -2.94 11.92
CA VAL A 266 16.16 -3.10 11.44
C VAL A 266 16.77 -4.45 11.84
N GLY A 267 16.16 -5.16 12.79
CA GLY A 267 16.67 -6.46 13.28
C GLY A 267 16.33 -7.64 12.36
N GLU A 268 16.99 -8.78 12.60
CA GLU A 268 16.88 -10.01 11.78
C GLU A 268 15.47 -10.61 11.69
N THR A 269 14.58 -10.31 12.64
CA THR A 269 13.20 -10.81 12.59
C THR A 269 12.25 -9.75 13.14
N PRO A 270 11.46 -9.07 12.29
CA PRO A 270 10.44 -8.14 12.75
C PRO A 270 9.42 -8.91 13.59
N PRO A 271 8.95 -8.36 14.71
CA PRO A 271 7.97 -9.07 15.50
C PRO A 271 6.63 -9.04 14.77
N ILE A 272 5.84 -10.09 14.91
CA ILE A 272 4.55 -10.22 14.23
C ILE A 272 3.37 -9.65 15.03
N ASP A 273 3.64 -9.10 16.21
CA ASP A 273 2.63 -8.54 17.10
C ASP A 273 2.21 -7.12 16.72
N ASP A 274 1.10 -6.69 17.32
CA ASP A 274 0.59 -5.32 17.17
C ASP A 274 1.43 -4.36 18.01
N LEU A 275 2.18 -3.50 17.33
CA LEU A 275 3.12 -2.57 17.97
C LEU A 275 2.53 -1.20 18.25
N LEU A 276 1.65 -0.75 17.37
CA LEU A 276 1.21 0.65 17.30
C LEU A 276 -0.31 0.77 17.37
N GLY A 277 -1.06 -0.33 17.54
CA GLY A 277 -2.50 -0.34 17.62
C GLY A 277 -3.07 0.53 18.72
N ASP A 278 -2.48 0.56 19.91
CA ASP A 278 -2.91 1.46 20.99
C ASP A 278 -2.74 2.94 20.63
N ALA A 279 -1.63 3.29 20.00
CA ALA A 279 -1.40 4.65 19.51
C ALA A 279 -2.38 5.02 18.39
N CYS A 280 -2.61 4.10 17.44
CA CYS A 280 -3.60 4.28 16.38
C CYS A 280 -5.02 4.41 16.93
N ARG A 281 -5.37 3.66 17.98
CA ARG A 281 -6.68 3.76 18.65
C ARG A 281 -6.89 5.17 19.21
N LEU A 282 -5.90 5.69 19.93
CA LEU A 282 -5.93 7.05 20.48
C LEU A 282 -6.05 8.13 19.37
N VAL A 283 -5.32 7.96 18.27
CA VAL A 283 -5.45 8.84 17.08
C VAL A 283 -6.85 8.72 16.48
N SER A 284 -7.38 7.50 16.36
CA SER A 284 -8.69 7.23 15.76
C SER A 284 -9.85 7.82 16.58
N GLU A 285 -9.78 7.68 17.91
CA GLU A 285 -10.73 8.28 18.85
C GLU A 285 -10.74 9.80 18.72
N HIS A 286 -9.56 10.43 18.58
CA HIS A 286 -9.44 11.87 18.42
C HIS A 286 -9.98 12.37 17.07
N LEU A 287 -9.69 11.66 15.98
CA LEU A 287 -10.11 12.05 14.64
C LEU A 287 -11.53 11.59 14.27
N GLU A 288 -12.20 10.86 15.18
CA GLU A 288 -13.49 10.21 14.97
C GLU A 288 -13.54 9.37 13.67
N ARG A 289 -12.39 8.81 13.28
CA ARG A 289 -12.24 7.99 12.08
C ARG A 289 -11.18 6.92 12.29
N PRO A 290 -11.32 5.73 11.70
CA PRO A 290 -10.30 4.69 11.81
C PRO A 290 -8.95 5.17 11.25
N THR A 291 -7.86 4.80 11.93
CA THR A 291 -6.49 4.99 11.44
C THR A 291 -5.69 3.72 11.64
N GLY A 292 -4.69 3.51 10.78
CA GLY A 292 -3.84 2.33 10.81
C GLY A 292 -2.36 2.65 10.87
N TRP A 293 -1.56 1.60 10.99
CA TRP A 293 -0.12 1.64 10.83
C TRP A 293 0.32 0.56 9.85
N ILE A 294 1.50 0.74 9.26
CA ILE A 294 2.06 -0.25 8.33
C ILE A 294 3.54 -0.47 8.57
N ARG A 295 4.02 -1.64 8.15
CA ARG A 295 5.43 -1.97 8.06
C ARG A 295 6.00 -1.51 6.73
N ILE A 296 7.18 -0.93 6.79
CA ILE A 296 7.99 -0.52 5.65
C ILE A 296 9.37 -1.15 5.74
N GLU A 297 10.08 -1.19 4.63
CA GLU A 297 11.39 -1.82 4.52
C GLU A 297 12.48 -0.78 4.26
N ALA A 298 13.71 -1.09 4.65
CA ALA A 298 14.84 -0.18 4.55
C ALA A 298 15.23 0.16 3.10
N ASP A 299 14.84 -0.71 2.17
CA ASP A 299 15.10 -0.69 0.73
C ASP A 299 13.89 -0.25 -0.10
N ASP A 300 12.76 0.11 0.54
CA ASP A 300 11.62 0.70 -0.14
C ASP A 300 12.05 1.90 -1.01
N PRO A 301 11.34 2.23 -2.11
CA PRO A 301 11.72 3.37 -2.96
C PRO A 301 11.85 4.67 -2.15
N PRO A 302 12.82 5.56 -2.47
CA PRO A 302 13.13 6.76 -1.66
C PRO A 302 11.88 7.61 -1.33
N ASP A 303 11.00 7.81 -2.30
CA ASP A 303 9.81 8.66 -2.14
C ASP A 303 8.68 8.02 -1.31
N SER A 304 8.73 6.71 -1.13
CA SER A 304 7.66 5.97 -0.47
C SER A 304 7.55 6.26 1.03
N TRP A 305 8.61 6.77 1.66
CA TRP A 305 8.62 7.13 3.08
C TRP A 305 8.02 8.51 3.31
N HIS A 306 8.26 9.46 2.38
CA HIS A 306 7.84 10.86 2.51
C HIS A 306 6.33 11.04 2.65
N ARG A 307 5.53 10.08 2.19
CA ARG A 307 4.08 10.11 2.39
C ARG A 307 3.67 9.90 3.84
N PHE A 308 4.48 9.25 4.67
CA PHE A 308 4.14 8.96 6.06
C PHE A 308 4.60 10.10 6.97
N PRO A 309 3.74 10.62 7.85
CA PRO A 309 4.09 11.76 8.69
C PRO A 309 5.02 11.37 9.86
N VAL A 310 4.89 10.13 10.35
CA VAL A 310 5.67 9.62 11.47
C VAL A 310 6.24 8.24 11.10
N LEU A 311 7.56 8.14 11.17
CA LEU A 311 8.32 6.91 11.00
C LEU A 311 8.85 6.41 12.34
N VAL A 312 8.39 5.26 12.78
CA VAL A 312 8.90 4.55 13.95
C VAL A 312 10.00 3.60 13.49
N VAL A 313 11.23 3.79 13.98
CA VAL A 313 12.39 2.95 13.66
C VAL A 313 12.72 2.08 14.86
N ARG A 314 12.51 0.78 14.75
CA ARG A 314 12.89 -0.20 15.76
C ARG A 314 14.20 -0.84 15.39
N SER A 315 15.17 -0.78 16.30
CA SER A 315 16.52 -1.25 15.99
C SER A 315 17.20 -1.95 17.16
N PRO A 316 18.00 -3.00 16.89
CA PRO A 316 19.00 -3.47 17.84
C PRO A 316 19.90 -2.31 18.31
N PRO A 317 20.30 -2.25 19.60
CA PRO A 317 21.19 -1.22 20.11
C PRO A 317 22.59 -1.20 19.49
N ASP A 318 22.98 -2.27 18.82
CA ASP A 318 24.26 -2.50 18.16
C ASP A 318 24.17 -2.43 16.62
N ALA A 319 23.02 -2.05 16.06
CA ALA A 319 22.85 -1.96 14.62
C ALA A 319 23.85 -1.01 13.95
N ALA A 320 24.34 -1.39 12.77
CA ALA A 320 25.40 -0.68 12.05
C ALA A 320 25.07 0.80 11.76
N TRP A 321 23.79 1.12 11.51
CA TRP A 321 23.38 2.50 11.21
C TRP A 321 23.58 3.46 12.39
N LEU A 322 23.62 2.94 13.63
CA LEU A 322 23.90 3.73 14.84
C LEU A 322 25.39 4.05 15.02
N ALA A 323 26.28 3.36 14.29
CA ALA A 323 27.73 3.55 14.36
C ALA A 323 28.24 4.39 13.19
N THR A 324 27.58 4.32 12.04
CA THR A 324 28.04 4.95 10.79
C THR A 324 26.98 5.87 10.22
N PRO A 325 27.11 7.21 10.39
CA PRO A 325 26.20 8.19 9.77
C PRO A 325 26.18 8.10 8.23
N ALA A 326 27.25 7.59 7.61
CA ALA A 326 27.32 7.33 6.17
C ALA A 326 26.55 6.08 5.71
N SER A 327 26.03 5.25 6.63
CA SER A 327 25.24 4.08 6.24
C SER A 327 24.01 4.49 5.42
N THR A 328 23.60 3.63 4.49
CA THR A 328 22.44 3.90 3.62
C THR A 328 21.19 4.22 4.44
N LEU A 329 20.93 3.45 5.51
CA LEU A 329 19.78 3.69 6.38
C LEU A 329 19.88 5.05 7.12
N ALA A 330 21.03 5.38 7.71
CA ALA A 330 21.20 6.65 8.41
C ALA A 330 21.01 7.85 7.47
N ARG A 331 21.59 7.80 6.25
CA ARG A 331 21.38 8.83 5.22
C ARG A 331 19.92 8.97 4.81
N ARG A 332 19.21 7.86 4.64
CA ARG A 332 17.77 7.88 4.31
C ARG A 332 16.92 8.48 5.43
N LEU A 333 17.18 8.11 6.69
CA LEU A 333 16.50 8.69 7.85
C LEU A 333 16.79 10.18 7.97
N SER A 334 18.04 10.60 7.73
CA SER A 334 18.45 12.00 7.70
C SER A 334 17.70 12.78 6.63
N ALA A 335 17.65 12.27 5.40
CA ALA A 335 16.92 12.87 4.28
C ALA A 335 15.40 12.96 4.56
N TYR A 336 14.82 11.90 5.15
CA TYR A 336 13.42 11.91 5.55
C TYR A 336 13.14 13.01 6.59
N VAL A 337 13.97 13.17 7.62
CA VAL A 337 13.79 14.27 8.58
C VAL A 337 14.04 15.64 7.94
N ALA A 338 15.02 15.76 7.05
CA ALA A 338 15.30 17.00 6.32
C ALA A 338 14.11 17.44 5.44
N SER A 339 13.34 16.50 4.91
CA SER A 339 12.08 16.75 4.18
C SER A 339 10.88 17.08 5.10
N GLY A 340 11.09 17.17 6.41
CA GLY A 340 10.05 17.41 7.41
C GLY A 340 9.41 16.15 8.00
N GLY A 341 9.90 14.96 7.69
CA GLY A 341 9.46 13.73 8.36
C GLY A 341 9.80 13.72 9.86
N VAL A 342 9.04 12.95 10.65
CA VAL A 342 9.33 12.74 12.08
C VAL A 342 9.82 11.31 12.30
N VAL A 343 10.99 11.15 12.92
CA VAL A 343 11.55 9.84 13.24
C VAL A 343 11.44 9.58 14.75
N ILE A 344 10.91 8.42 15.10
CA ILE A 344 10.88 7.94 16.48
C ILE A 344 11.71 6.66 16.54
N ALA A 345 12.96 6.77 17.01
CA ALA A 345 13.88 5.63 17.10
C ALA A 345 13.72 4.92 18.46
N LEU A 346 13.48 3.62 18.43
CA LEU A 346 13.25 2.81 19.62
C LEU A 346 14.18 1.59 19.60
N PRO A 347 14.82 1.23 20.73
CA PRO A 347 15.56 -0.01 20.82
C PRO A 347 14.57 -1.18 20.73
N ASP A 348 14.95 -2.27 20.06
CA ASP A 348 14.12 -3.47 19.99
C ASP A 348 14.22 -4.35 21.25
N SER A 349 15.18 -4.05 22.12
CA SER A 349 15.55 -4.85 23.27
C SER A 349 16.09 -4.05 24.43
N SER A 350 16.07 -4.65 25.61
CA SER A 350 16.58 -4.08 26.86
C SER A 350 18.03 -4.50 27.13
N ARG A 351 18.81 -4.86 26.10
CA ARG A 351 20.20 -5.37 26.21
C ARG A 351 21.21 -4.24 26.45
N SER A 352 22.50 -4.57 26.54
CA SER A 352 23.58 -3.58 26.61
C SER A 352 23.49 -2.59 25.42
N GLY A 353 23.84 -1.32 25.65
CA GLY A 353 23.79 -0.26 24.63
C GLY A 353 22.51 0.58 24.60
N VAL A 354 21.43 0.16 25.28
CA VAL A 354 20.15 0.90 25.35
C VAL A 354 20.29 2.29 25.98
N ARG A 355 21.18 2.46 26.98
CA ARG A 355 21.40 3.76 27.63
C ARG A 355 21.92 4.82 26.67
N THR A 356 22.81 4.41 25.75
CA THR A 356 23.45 5.24 24.73
C THR A 356 22.70 5.26 23.40
N PHE A 357 21.67 4.43 23.24
CA PHE A 357 20.89 4.32 22.00
C PHE A 357 20.33 5.67 21.53
N PRO A 358 19.71 6.49 22.41
CA PRO A 358 19.20 7.79 21.98
C PRO A 358 20.25 8.71 21.38
N GLN A 359 21.41 8.84 22.05
CA GLN A 359 22.52 9.66 21.57
C GLN A 359 23.00 9.19 20.20
N ARG A 360 23.19 7.88 20.04
CA ARG A 360 23.71 7.28 18.81
C ARG A 360 22.72 7.42 17.65
N ALA A 361 21.44 7.22 17.89
CA ALA A 361 20.39 7.42 16.88
C ALA A 361 20.34 8.87 16.39
N ILE A 362 20.36 9.83 17.32
CA ILE A 362 20.38 11.27 17.00
C ILE A 362 21.64 11.63 16.22
N THR A 363 22.81 11.16 16.67
CA THR A 363 24.10 11.41 16.00
C THR A 363 24.14 10.83 14.59
N ALA A 364 23.57 9.64 14.39
CA ALA A 364 23.49 9.00 13.08
C ALA A 364 22.58 9.76 12.10
N ILE A 365 21.46 10.30 12.58
CA ILE A 365 20.48 11.03 11.75
C ILE A 365 20.95 12.47 11.49
N PHE A 366 21.68 13.09 12.41
CA PHE A 366 22.17 14.46 12.29
C PHE A 366 23.71 14.55 12.48
N PRO A 367 24.50 14.05 11.53
CA PRO A 367 25.96 14.08 11.64
C PRO A 367 26.54 15.50 11.75
N ASP A 368 25.92 16.46 11.04
CA ASP A 368 26.43 17.84 10.93
C ASP A 368 25.95 18.78 12.05
N ALA A 369 25.07 18.31 12.95
CA ALA A 369 24.52 19.13 14.03
C ALA A 369 25.49 19.34 15.20
N GLY A 370 26.71 18.78 15.13
CA GLY A 370 27.61 18.66 16.28
C GLY A 370 27.04 17.71 17.34
N ILE A 371 27.78 17.48 18.43
CA ILE A 371 27.27 16.73 19.59
C ILE A 371 26.26 17.64 20.32
N ALA A 372 25.05 17.79 19.77
CA ALA A 372 23.95 18.37 20.51
C ALA A 372 23.56 17.38 21.62
N GLU A 373 23.62 17.82 22.88
CA GLU A 373 23.12 17.00 23.98
C GLU A 373 21.59 16.84 23.84
N PRO A 374 21.06 15.61 23.86
CA PRO A 374 19.64 15.36 23.71
C PRO A 374 18.90 15.92 24.92
N GLU A 375 17.97 16.83 24.67
CA GLU A 375 17.06 17.32 25.70
C GLU A 375 16.04 16.22 26.05
N SER A 376 15.93 15.90 27.33
CA SER A 376 14.94 14.92 27.79
C SER A 376 13.55 15.53 27.80
N ILE A 377 12.60 14.91 27.09
CA ILE A 377 11.17 15.27 27.18
C ILE A 377 10.72 15.04 28.64
N ALA A 378 10.40 16.11 29.36
CA ALA A 378 9.97 16.04 30.76
C ALA A 378 8.65 15.28 30.92
N ARG A 379 8.36 14.77 32.14
CA ARG A 379 7.10 14.01 32.40
C ARG A 379 5.84 14.89 32.28
N ASP A 380 6.02 16.19 32.41
CA ASP A 380 5.00 17.22 32.30
C ASP A 380 4.97 17.92 30.96
N ASP A 381 5.87 17.54 30.04
CA ASP A 381 5.87 18.05 28.68
C ASP A 381 4.51 17.80 28.01
N PRO A 382 3.92 18.81 27.35
CA PRO A 382 2.66 18.67 26.64
C PRO A 382 2.63 17.48 25.67
N ALA A 383 3.75 17.13 25.01
CA ALA A 383 3.83 15.99 24.09
C ALA A 383 3.51 14.63 24.77
N ARG A 384 3.58 14.53 26.10
CA ARG A 384 3.21 13.33 26.88
C ARG A 384 1.78 13.34 27.42
N ARG A 385 1.06 14.47 27.36
CA ARG A 385 -0.24 14.68 28.06
C ARG A 385 -1.39 15.09 27.14
N ARG A 386 -1.18 15.15 25.82
CA ARG A 386 -2.10 15.80 24.87
C ARG A 386 -3.31 14.96 24.48
N VAL A 387 -3.25 13.64 24.57
CA VAL A 387 -4.43 12.80 24.30
C VAL A 387 -5.34 12.80 25.54
N ASP A 388 -6.61 13.16 25.36
CA ASP A 388 -7.74 13.30 26.32
C ASP A 388 -8.24 14.73 26.62
N ARG A 389 -7.55 15.81 26.21
CA ARG A 389 -7.97 17.20 26.55
C ARG A 389 -7.70 18.27 25.47
N TRP A 390 -8.02 18.01 24.21
CA TRP A 390 -7.93 19.05 23.16
C TRP A 390 -9.26 19.26 22.43
N ARG A 391 -10.02 20.28 22.86
CA ARG A 391 -10.63 21.27 21.97
C ARG A 391 -9.68 22.48 21.96
N VAL A 392 -8.58 22.33 21.21
CA VAL A 392 -7.50 23.26 20.83
C VAL A 392 -7.14 24.46 21.73
N ASP A 393 -5.88 24.53 22.20
CA ASP A 393 -5.17 25.80 22.44
C ASP A 393 -4.02 25.98 21.43
N VAL A 394 -4.24 26.86 20.45
CA VAL A 394 -3.31 27.17 19.33
C VAL A 394 -2.00 27.82 19.81
N ARG A 395 -1.86 28.21 21.09
CA ARG A 395 -0.72 29.05 21.54
C ARG A 395 0.53 28.30 22.02
N GLN A 396 0.57 26.97 21.99
CA GLN A 396 1.73 26.19 22.47
C GLN A 396 2.67 25.60 21.39
N ALA A 397 2.49 25.92 20.10
CA ALA A 397 3.41 25.50 19.03
C ALA A 397 4.46 26.57 18.67
N ARG A 398 5.02 27.28 19.65
CA ARG A 398 6.11 28.25 19.40
C ARG A 398 7.48 27.55 19.27
N SER A 399 7.66 26.80 18.18
CA SER A 399 8.97 26.59 17.54
C SER A 399 8.75 26.04 16.13
N ASN A 400 9.21 26.76 15.11
CA ASN A 400 8.95 26.41 13.71
C ASN A 400 9.79 25.23 13.19
N LEU A 401 10.75 24.68 13.94
CA LEU A 401 11.60 23.56 13.48
C LEU A 401 12.25 22.89 14.70
N ARG A 402 11.57 21.97 15.37
CA ARG A 402 12.26 20.91 16.12
C ARG A 402 12.46 19.76 15.14
N ARG A 403 13.70 19.41 14.79
CA ARG A 403 14.00 18.19 14.05
C ARG A 403 13.68 17.02 14.98
N TRP A 404 12.47 16.48 14.92
CA TRP A 404 12.01 15.46 15.86
C TRP A 404 12.65 14.11 15.53
N CYS A 405 13.80 13.84 16.14
CA CYS A 405 14.22 12.50 16.47
C CYS A 405 13.87 12.25 17.94
N VAL A 406 12.81 11.48 18.19
CA VAL A 406 12.48 11.03 19.54
C VAL A 406 13.10 9.67 19.73
N ALA A 407 14.10 9.58 20.61
CA ALA A 407 14.74 8.31 20.91
C ALA A 407 14.54 7.90 22.37
N ALA A 408 13.92 6.73 22.58
CA ALA A 408 13.58 6.26 23.92
C ALA A 408 14.55 5.17 24.39
N ARG A 409 14.68 5.01 25.71
CA ARG A 409 15.39 3.87 26.32
C ARG A 409 14.49 2.65 26.53
N VAL A 410 13.18 2.80 26.30
CA VAL A 410 12.19 1.75 26.56
C VAL A 410 11.86 1.08 25.23
N PRO A 411 12.05 -0.24 25.11
CA PRO A 411 11.71 -0.94 23.89
C PRO A 411 10.20 -1.03 23.71
N LEU A 412 9.70 -0.80 22.50
CA LEU A 412 8.29 -1.00 22.18
C LEU A 412 8.04 -2.50 22.00
N ARG A 413 7.40 -3.11 23.00
CA ARG A 413 7.17 -4.56 23.06
C ARG A 413 5.83 -4.84 23.73
N PRO A 414 4.84 -5.39 23.01
CA PRO A 414 3.51 -5.61 23.55
C PRO A 414 3.52 -6.54 24.76
N GLY A 415 2.94 -6.11 25.88
CA GLY A 415 2.76 -6.93 27.09
C GLY A 415 4.05 -7.27 27.84
N SER A 416 5.12 -6.49 27.63
CA SER A 416 6.39 -6.66 28.37
C SER A 416 6.70 -5.53 29.33
N LEU A 417 5.94 -4.44 29.24
CA LEU A 417 6.04 -3.30 30.12
C LEU A 417 4.85 -3.30 31.08
N VAL A 418 4.95 -2.46 32.12
CA VAL A 418 3.81 -2.21 33.00
C VAL A 418 2.72 -1.51 32.15
N PRO A 419 1.43 -1.88 32.25
CA PRO A 419 0.37 -1.33 31.38
C PRO A 419 0.32 0.20 31.33
N ARG A 420 0.61 0.86 32.46
CA ARG A 420 0.73 2.31 32.54
C ARG A 420 1.80 2.88 31.59
N VAL A 421 2.95 2.23 31.49
CA VAL A 421 4.05 2.67 30.61
C VAL A 421 3.70 2.47 29.15
N GLU A 422 3.02 1.37 28.81
CA GLU A 422 2.54 1.11 27.44
C GLU A 422 1.55 2.20 27.01
N HIS A 423 0.61 2.54 27.90
CA HIS A 423 -0.33 3.63 27.68
C HIS A 423 0.36 5.00 27.54
N GLU A 424 1.31 5.33 28.41
CA GLU A 424 2.08 6.58 28.31
C GLU A 424 2.87 6.69 26.99
N ILE A 425 3.46 5.58 26.50
CA ILE A 425 4.13 5.54 25.20
C ILE A 425 3.14 5.71 24.06
N ALA A 426 2.01 4.99 24.08
CA ALA A 426 0.98 5.08 23.07
C ALA A 426 0.41 6.52 22.97
N ALA A 427 0.14 7.16 24.12
CA ALA A 427 -0.34 8.53 24.19
C ALA A 427 0.68 9.54 23.66
N MET A 428 1.97 9.34 23.95
CA MET A 428 3.04 10.16 23.40
C MET A 428 3.12 10.02 21.88
N LEU A 429 3.11 8.80 21.35
CA LEU A 429 3.14 8.53 19.91
C LEU A 429 1.95 9.18 19.18
N ALA A 430 0.74 9.00 19.74
CA ALA A 430 -0.48 9.60 19.21
C ALA A 430 -0.43 11.14 19.24
N SER A 431 0.07 11.73 20.33
CA SER A 431 0.23 13.19 20.46
C SER A 431 1.17 13.75 19.39
N ILE A 432 2.33 13.12 19.19
CA ILE A 432 3.31 13.53 18.17
C ILE A 432 2.70 13.43 16.77
N CYS A 433 1.98 12.34 16.48
CA CYS A 433 1.31 12.15 15.20
C CYS A 433 0.28 13.26 14.93
N LEU A 434 -0.63 13.50 15.88
CA LEU A 434 -1.68 14.51 15.75
C LEU A 434 -1.12 15.93 15.60
N GLU A 435 -0.09 16.26 16.36
CA GLU A 435 0.59 17.56 16.26
C GLU A 435 1.31 17.72 14.91
N ARG A 436 2.02 16.69 14.45
CA ARG A 436 2.75 16.77 13.18
C ARG A 436 1.82 16.90 11.98
N THR A 437 0.64 16.28 12.07
CA THR A 437 -0.27 16.11 10.95
C THR A 437 -1.41 17.11 10.95
N GLU A 438 -1.67 17.79 12.08
CA GLU A 438 -2.90 18.55 12.31
C GLU A 438 -4.15 17.69 12.02
N GLY A 439 -4.05 16.39 12.28
CA GLY A 439 -5.07 15.40 11.97
C GLY A 439 -5.18 15.01 10.48
N ARG A 440 -4.37 15.57 9.57
CA ARG A 440 -4.34 15.25 8.14
C ARG A 440 -3.39 14.10 7.87
N LEU A 441 -3.97 12.90 7.75
CA LEU A 441 -3.22 11.67 7.52
C LEU A 441 -3.30 11.21 6.06
N PRO A 442 -2.20 10.69 5.50
CA PRO A 442 -2.17 10.11 4.15
C PRO A 442 -2.99 8.81 4.10
N CYS A 443 -3.58 8.48 2.95
CA CYS A 443 -4.16 7.16 2.72
C CYS A 443 -3.08 6.10 2.46
N ARG A 444 -3.46 4.82 2.56
CA ARG A 444 -2.56 3.67 2.30
C ARG A 444 -1.98 3.65 0.89
N ILE A 445 -2.76 4.07 -0.10
CA ILE A 445 -2.33 4.18 -1.51
C ILE A 445 -1.88 5.63 -1.76
N PRO A 446 -0.78 5.87 -2.52
CA PRO A 446 -0.49 7.20 -3.02
C PRO A 446 -1.70 7.75 -3.78
N ALA A 447 -2.06 9.02 -3.56
CA ALA A 447 -3.06 9.66 -4.40
C ALA A 447 -2.55 9.65 -5.85
N SER A 448 -3.34 9.12 -6.79
CA SER A 448 -3.09 9.43 -8.20
C SER A 448 -3.20 10.94 -8.37
N ASN A 449 -2.31 11.54 -9.17
CA ASN A 449 -2.33 12.99 -9.42
C ASN A 449 -3.69 13.47 -9.97
N GLU A 450 -4.53 12.57 -10.48
CA GLU A 450 -5.91 12.82 -10.92
C GLU A 450 -6.86 13.29 -9.82
N ALA A 451 -6.63 12.91 -8.54
CA ALA A 451 -7.52 13.28 -7.44
C ALA A 451 -7.34 14.74 -6.94
N ARG A 452 -6.34 15.48 -7.46
CA ARG A 452 -6.01 16.86 -7.06
C ARG A 452 -6.60 17.95 -7.95
N SER A 453 -7.49 17.62 -8.89
CA SER A 453 -8.04 18.53 -9.92
C SER A 453 -8.95 19.68 -9.40
N GLY A 454 -8.98 19.95 -8.09
CA GLY A 454 -9.79 21.01 -7.48
C GLY A 454 -9.04 22.24 -6.94
N MET A 455 -7.72 22.34 -7.08
CA MET A 455 -6.94 23.50 -6.59
C MET A 455 -6.07 24.09 -7.72
N PRO A 456 -5.96 25.42 -7.85
CA PRO A 456 -5.14 26.05 -8.88
C PRO A 456 -3.67 25.70 -8.67
N ILE A 457 -3.05 25.08 -9.67
CA ILE A 457 -1.62 24.77 -9.69
C ILE A 457 -0.87 26.06 -10.06
N HIS A 458 0.06 26.50 -9.20
CA HIS A 458 1.09 27.46 -9.58
C HIS A 458 2.04 26.83 -10.61
N PRO A 459 2.39 27.52 -11.71
CA PRO A 459 3.28 26.99 -12.72
C PRO A 459 4.73 27.17 -12.28
N GLY A 460 5.48 26.07 -12.21
CA GLY A 460 6.92 26.14 -11.92
C GLY A 460 7.53 24.75 -11.77
N GLY A 461 7.98 24.18 -12.88
CA GLY A 461 8.68 22.89 -12.92
C GLY A 461 8.67 22.30 -14.33
N SER A 462 9.43 22.90 -15.24
CA SER A 462 9.69 22.31 -16.55
C SER A 462 10.75 21.21 -16.42
N GLU A 463 10.33 19.96 -16.56
CA GLU A 463 11.09 18.93 -17.26
C GLU A 463 10.07 18.02 -17.98
N HIS A 464 9.71 18.50 -19.18
CA HIS A 464 9.08 17.85 -20.33
C HIS A 464 7.92 16.85 -20.09
N PRO A 465 6.64 17.25 -20.31
CA PRO A 465 5.51 16.35 -20.13
C PRO A 465 5.45 15.34 -21.28
N ILE A 466 5.61 14.05 -20.97
CA ILE A 466 5.09 12.99 -21.84
C ILE A 466 3.58 12.98 -21.65
N ARG A 467 2.82 13.13 -22.74
CA ARG A 467 1.36 13.18 -22.73
C ARG A 467 0.78 11.92 -23.36
N ARG A 468 -0.25 11.36 -22.73
CA ARG A 468 -0.99 10.22 -23.27
C ARG A 468 -2.15 10.72 -24.15
N ILE A 469 -2.41 10.03 -25.26
CA ILE A 469 -3.70 10.12 -25.96
C ILE A 469 -4.59 9.00 -25.40
N ASP A 470 -5.71 9.37 -24.80
CA ASP A 470 -6.67 8.41 -24.26
C ASP A 470 -7.37 7.67 -25.41
N TRP A 471 -6.96 6.43 -25.64
CA TRP A 471 -7.57 5.53 -26.63
C TRP A 471 -8.71 4.71 -25.98
N PRO A 472 -9.93 4.71 -26.54
CA PRO A 472 -11.08 4.02 -25.95
C PRO A 472 -11.09 2.48 -26.13
N GLY A 473 -10.09 1.88 -26.79
CA GLY A 473 -9.97 0.42 -26.92
C GLY A 473 -9.44 -0.28 -25.65
N ASP A 474 -9.53 -1.62 -25.62
CA ASP A 474 -9.26 -2.50 -24.45
C ASP A 474 -7.78 -2.59 -23.98
N GLY A 475 -6.98 -1.53 -24.12
CA GLY A 475 -5.57 -1.42 -23.75
C GLY A 475 -5.33 -1.31 -22.25
N LEU A 476 -4.89 -2.40 -21.60
CA LEU A 476 -4.61 -2.46 -20.16
C LEU A 476 -3.15 -2.18 -19.76
N VAL A 477 -2.26 -1.78 -20.69
CA VAL A 477 -0.79 -1.76 -20.48
C VAL A 477 -0.20 -0.34 -20.39
N GLU A 478 -0.88 0.66 -20.94
CA GLU A 478 -0.35 2.01 -21.23
C GLU A 478 0.13 2.86 -20.04
N PRO A 479 -0.52 2.89 -18.86
CA PRO A 479 -0.05 3.71 -17.75
C PRO A 479 1.31 3.26 -17.20
N MET A 480 1.63 1.96 -17.31
CA MET A 480 2.90 1.40 -16.85
C MET A 480 4.02 1.64 -17.86
N LEU A 481 3.69 1.70 -19.16
CA LEU A 481 4.67 1.91 -20.22
C LEU A 481 5.30 3.29 -20.18
N LEU A 482 4.50 4.33 -19.93
CA LEU A 482 5.02 5.69 -19.81
C LEU A 482 6.00 5.84 -18.65
N ALA A 483 5.68 5.22 -17.51
CA ALA A 483 6.56 5.19 -16.34
C ALA A 483 7.84 4.38 -16.63
N ALA A 484 7.71 3.20 -17.23
CA ALA A 484 8.83 2.34 -17.58
C ALA A 484 9.74 2.98 -18.65
N TRP A 485 9.19 3.70 -19.63
CA TRP A 485 9.96 4.43 -20.63
C TRP A 485 10.75 5.59 -20.01
N HIS A 486 10.14 6.31 -19.05
CA HIS A 486 10.81 7.36 -18.29
C HIS A 486 11.95 6.80 -17.42
N GLU A 487 11.73 5.66 -16.77
CA GLU A 487 12.74 5.00 -15.94
C GLU A 487 13.90 4.47 -16.80
N PHE A 488 13.59 3.80 -17.91
CA PHE A 488 14.58 3.33 -18.88
C PHE A 488 15.50 4.45 -19.39
N GLY A 489 14.93 5.61 -19.70
CA GLY A 489 15.71 6.77 -20.16
C GLY A 489 16.63 7.41 -19.11
N ARG A 490 16.38 7.18 -17.81
CA ARG A 490 17.30 7.62 -16.73
C ARG A 490 18.50 6.71 -16.58
N ASP A 491 18.32 5.42 -16.89
CA ASP A 491 19.33 4.39 -16.71
C ASP A 491 20.15 4.12 -17.99
N SER A 492 19.69 4.58 -19.16
CA SER A 492 20.40 4.43 -20.43
C SER A 492 21.55 5.45 -20.55
N PRO A 493 22.80 5.02 -20.79
CA PRO A 493 23.96 5.90 -20.87
C PRO A 493 23.87 6.85 -22.07
N THR A 494 23.63 8.12 -21.79
CA THR A 494 23.67 9.20 -22.78
C THR A 494 25.11 9.66 -23.01
N GLU A 495 25.94 8.81 -23.61
CA GLU A 495 27.11 9.14 -24.47
C GLU A 495 28.01 7.90 -24.69
N PRO A 496 28.62 7.72 -25.88
CA PRO A 496 29.50 6.58 -26.13
C PRO A 496 30.88 6.80 -25.51
N THR A 497 31.14 6.19 -24.35
CA THR A 497 32.52 5.93 -23.90
C THR A 497 33.13 4.80 -24.72
N GLY A 498 33.62 5.13 -25.92
CA GLY A 498 34.37 4.21 -26.77
C GLY A 498 35.81 4.08 -26.29
N ALA A 499 36.14 2.95 -25.67
CA ALA A 499 37.51 2.47 -25.55
C ALA A 499 37.77 1.41 -26.63
N VAL A 500 38.27 1.83 -27.79
CA VAL A 500 38.99 0.97 -28.75
C VAL A 500 40.17 1.78 -29.31
N GLY A 501 41.33 1.15 -29.39
CA GLY A 501 42.65 1.77 -29.45
C GLY A 501 42.98 2.62 -30.69
N GLY A 502 43.94 3.52 -30.49
CA GLY A 502 44.94 3.88 -31.50
C GLY A 502 44.84 5.27 -32.12
N SER A 503 45.91 6.04 -31.92
CA SER A 503 46.34 7.28 -32.61
C SER A 503 45.86 8.64 -32.06
N THR A 504 46.83 9.55 -32.05
CA THR A 504 46.96 10.89 -31.42
C THR A 504 45.86 11.92 -31.75
N PRO A 505 45.64 12.93 -30.90
CA PRO A 505 44.56 13.90 -31.05
C PRO A 505 44.89 15.00 -32.07
N SER A 506 43.93 15.30 -32.94
CA SER A 506 43.83 16.58 -33.66
C SER A 506 42.63 17.34 -33.09
N GLU A 507 42.82 18.64 -32.85
CA GLU A 507 41.96 19.57 -32.13
C GLU A 507 40.47 19.51 -32.52
N ILE A 508 39.59 19.42 -31.51
CA ILE A 508 38.14 19.64 -31.63
C ILE A 508 37.83 21.02 -31.03
N PRO A 509 37.10 21.92 -31.73
CA PRO A 509 36.74 23.23 -31.20
C PRO A 509 35.68 23.13 -30.08
N PRO A 510 35.59 24.14 -29.18
CA PRO A 510 34.70 24.06 -28.03
C PRO A 510 33.22 24.04 -28.45
N PRO A 511 32.33 23.44 -27.62
CA PRO A 511 30.92 23.27 -27.95
C PRO A 511 30.21 24.63 -28.02
N ARG A 512 29.50 24.87 -29.14
CA ARG A 512 28.69 26.08 -29.37
C ARG A 512 27.47 26.03 -28.45
N THR A 513 27.29 27.07 -27.64
CA THR A 513 26.12 27.30 -26.79
C THR A 513 24.90 27.67 -27.64
N GLY A 514 24.04 26.70 -27.93
CA GLY A 514 22.72 26.91 -28.53
C GLY A 514 21.63 26.25 -27.67
N SER A 515 20.56 26.98 -27.36
CA SER A 515 19.38 26.48 -26.65
C SER A 515 18.60 25.52 -27.54
N THR A 516 18.83 24.21 -27.44
CA THR A 516 18.05 23.20 -28.17
C THR A 516 16.65 23.07 -27.56
N ALA A 517 15.61 23.43 -28.30
CA ALA A 517 14.23 23.11 -27.93
C ALA A 517 13.94 21.65 -28.26
N ARG A 518 13.35 20.89 -27.32
CA ARG A 518 12.93 19.50 -27.54
C ARG A 518 11.40 19.41 -27.60
N ARG A 519 10.88 18.65 -28.59
CA ARG A 519 9.46 18.32 -28.70
C ARG A 519 9.01 17.47 -27.51
N GLY A 520 7.79 17.69 -27.00
CA GLY A 520 7.15 16.83 -26.01
C GLY A 520 6.89 15.44 -26.61
N LEU A 521 6.86 14.38 -25.79
CA LEU A 521 6.54 13.05 -26.29
C LEU A 521 5.04 12.79 -26.14
N VAL A 522 4.41 12.26 -27.16
CA VAL A 522 3.03 11.78 -27.11
C VAL A 522 3.00 10.29 -27.37
N TRP A 523 2.31 9.54 -26.52
CA TRP A 523 2.22 8.09 -26.65
C TRP A 523 0.78 7.64 -26.92
N LEU A 524 0.63 6.75 -27.89
CA LEU A 524 -0.62 6.10 -28.28
C LEU A 524 -0.37 4.58 -28.37
N SER A 525 -1.16 3.75 -27.71
CA SER A 525 -1.10 2.29 -27.89
C SER A 525 -2.47 1.74 -28.25
N GLY A 526 -2.48 0.66 -29.03
CA GLY A 526 -3.70 -0.01 -29.46
C GLY A 526 -3.55 -1.52 -29.47
N VAL A 527 -4.34 -2.20 -28.64
CA VAL A 527 -4.33 -3.67 -28.49
C VAL A 527 -5.52 -4.40 -29.13
N GLY A 528 -6.54 -3.66 -29.58
CA GLY A 528 -7.79 -4.19 -30.16
C GLY A 528 -7.97 -3.85 -31.65
N GLU A 529 -9.14 -4.13 -32.23
CA GLU A 529 -9.47 -3.79 -33.64
C GLU A 529 -10.27 -2.48 -33.79
N ALA A 530 -10.35 -1.65 -32.75
CA ALA A 530 -11.05 -0.36 -32.82
C ALA A 530 -10.41 0.59 -33.85
N ASP A 531 -11.25 1.39 -34.53
CA ASP A 531 -10.86 2.25 -35.65
C ASP A 531 -10.35 3.61 -35.15
N PRO A 532 -9.10 4.02 -35.48
CA PRO A 532 -8.58 5.31 -35.06
C PRO A 532 -9.30 6.50 -35.64
N ALA A 533 -10.17 6.32 -36.63
CA ALA A 533 -11.14 7.35 -37.01
C ALA A 533 -11.99 7.87 -35.83
N ASP A 534 -12.26 7.05 -34.81
CA ASP A 534 -13.03 7.46 -33.62
C ASP A 534 -12.31 8.49 -32.74
N LEU A 535 -10.99 8.65 -32.90
CA LEU A 535 -10.21 9.71 -32.27
C LEU A 535 -10.45 11.09 -32.90
N GLY A 536 -11.10 11.16 -34.06
CA GLY A 536 -11.29 12.40 -34.81
C GLY A 536 -10.04 12.82 -35.57
N ASP A 537 -9.87 14.12 -35.78
CA ASP A 537 -8.75 14.68 -36.56
C ASP A 537 -7.40 14.51 -35.81
N PRO A 538 -6.36 13.88 -36.42
CA PRO A 538 -5.04 13.75 -35.82
C PRO A 538 -4.43 15.04 -35.30
N THR A 539 -4.62 16.16 -36.00
CA THR A 539 -4.03 17.46 -35.62
C THR A 539 -4.68 18.09 -34.39
N MET A 540 -5.91 17.67 -34.06
CA MET A 540 -6.58 18.10 -32.84
C MET A 540 -6.07 17.33 -31.60
N LEU A 541 -5.43 16.18 -31.82
CA LEU A 541 -4.94 15.31 -30.75
C LEU A 541 -3.44 15.38 -30.52
N PHE A 542 -2.67 15.79 -31.53
CA PHE A 542 -1.22 15.79 -31.53
C PHE A 542 -0.71 16.99 -32.35
N ASP A 543 0.17 17.79 -31.75
CA ASP A 543 0.82 18.92 -32.45
C ASP A 543 2.17 18.46 -33.03
N PRO A 544 2.29 18.18 -34.34
CA PRO A 544 3.54 17.68 -34.94
C PRO A 544 4.72 18.65 -34.88
N VAL A 545 4.47 19.93 -34.58
CA VAL A 545 5.51 20.96 -34.42
C VAL A 545 6.11 20.89 -33.03
N ARG A 546 5.28 20.70 -32.00
CA ARG A 546 5.69 20.74 -30.60
C ARG A 546 5.86 19.37 -29.96
N GLU A 547 5.32 18.33 -30.57
CA GLU A 547 5.28 16.98 -30.02
C GLU A 547 5.85 15.95 -31.02
N PHE A 548 6.30 14.81 -30.48
CA PHE A 548 6.72 13.63 -31.25
C PHE A 548 5.84 12.44 -30.86
N LEU A 549 5.23 11.78 -31.84
CA LEU A 549 4.28 10.70 -31.61
C LEU A 549 4.97 9.34 -31.57
N VAL A 550 4.73 8.56 -30.51
CA VAL A 550 5.08 7.14 -30.45
C VAL A 550 3.78 6.34 -30.45
N THR A 551 3.59 5.53 -31.49
CA THR A 551 2.41 4.68 -31.63
C THR A 551 2.81 3.22 -31.49
N GLU A 552 2.25 2.50 -30.53
CA GLU A 552 2.39 1.06 -30.39
C GLU A 552 1.17 0.35 -31.02
N ALA A 553 1.42 -0.46 -32.04
CA ALA A 553 0.40 -1.28 -32.67
C ALA A 553 0.55 -2.75 -32.28
N ALA A 554 -0.17 -3.14 -31.22
CA ALA A 554 -0.16 -4.52 -30.71
C ALA A 554 -1.15 -5.45 -31.45
N SER A 555 -1.90 -4.95 -32.44
CA SER A 555 -2.75 -5.76 -33.32
C SER A 555 -2.61 -5.36 -34.80
N PRO A 556 -2.72 -6.32 -35.76
CA PRO A 556 -2.75 -6.01 -37.19
C PRO A 556 -3.92 -5.11 -37.59
N GLY A 557 -5.07 -5.23 -36.90
CA GLY A 557 -6.26 -4.41 -37.14
C GLY A 557 -6.01 -2.94 -36.80
N PHE A 558 -5.51 -2.67 -35.59
CA PHE A 558 -5.15 -1.30 -35.17
C PHE A 558 -4.08 -0.70 -36.07
N ARG A 559 -3.04 -1.48 -36.42
CA ARG A 559 -2.00 -1.02 -37.37
C ARG A 559 -2.61 -0.55 -38.69
N THR A 560 -3.50 -1.34 -39.27
CA THR A 560 -4.13 -1.03 -40.56
C THR A 560 -4.96 0.24 -40.47
N ALA A 561 -5.78 0.35 -39.44
CA ALA A 561 -6.68 1.47 -39.24
C ALA A 561 -5.91 2.77 -38.88
N PHE A 562 -4.86 2.68 -38.06
CA PHE A 562 -3.97 3.82 -37.74
C PHE A 562 -3.26 4.35 -38.99
N MET A 563 -2.79 3.46 -39.87
CA MET A 563 -2.19 3.87 -41.14
C MET A 563 -3.18 4.57 -42.07
N ALA A 564 -4.46 4.17 -42.06
CA ALA A 564 -5.49 4.86 -42.81
C ALA A 564 -5.78 6.25 -42.22
N TRP A 565 -5.85 6.33 -40.88
CA TRP A 565 -6.09 7.55 -40.12
C TRP A 565 -5.05 8.65 -40.40
N ILE A 566 -3.75 8.32 -40.34
CA ILE A 566 -2.69 9.31 -40.63
C ILE A 566 -2.66 9.73 -42.12
N ARG A 567 -2.97 8.81 -43.04
CA ARG A 567 -2.99 9.10 -44.48
C ARG A 567 -4.13 10.03 -44.87
N ALA A 568 -5.28 9.91 -44.21
CA ALA A 568 -6.41 10.82 -44.41
C ALA A 568 -6.04 12.28 -44.13
N HIS A 569 -4.97 12.51 -43.34
CA HIS A 569 -4.46 13.82 -42.99
C HIS A 569 -3.19 14.24 -43.76
N GLY A 570 -2.84 13.50 -44.82
CA GLY A 570 -1.68 13.81 -45.67
C GLY A 570 -0.32 13.43 -45.06
N TRP A 571 -0.29 12.80 -43.88
CA TRP A 571 0.94 12.25 -43.32
C TRP A 571 1.31 10.94 -44.00
N ARG A 572 2.61 10.74 -44.20
CA ARG A 572 3.15 9.59 -44.92
C ARG A 572 3.92 8.67 -44.00
N VAL A 573 3.90 7.39 -44.37
CA VAL A 573 4.73 6.36 -43.78
C VAL A 573 6.08 6.39 -44.47
N GLY A 574 7.17 6.38 -43.72
CA GLY A 574 8.52 6.47 -44.25
C GLY A 574 9.55 5.76 -43.39
N LEU A 575 10.83 6.06 -43.66
CA LEU A 575 11.93 5.56 -42.84
C LEU A 575 11.77 6.04 -41.39
N PRO A 576 12.01 5.18 -40.38
CA PRO A 576 12.00 5.61 -38.99
C PRO A 576 13.15 6.60 -38.71
N PRO A 577 13.17 7.24 -37.53
CA PRO A 577 14.32 8.01 -37.07
C PRO A 577 15.65 7.27 -37.28
N ALA A 578 16.71 8.02 -37.62
CA ALA A 578 18.02 7.45 -37.84
C ALA A 578 18.49 6.66 -36.60
N GLY A 579 18.93 5.42 -36.81
CA GLY A 579 19.36 4.51 -35.75
C GLY A 579 18.26 3.64 -35.13
N ALA A 580 16.99 3.85 -35.48
CA ALA A 580 15.91 3.04 -34.95
C ALA A 580 15.96 1.61 -35.51
N PRO A 581 15.53 0.58 -34.73
CA PRO A 581 15.45 -0.79 -35.21
C PRO A 581 14.66 -0.91 -36.52
N SER A 582 15.05 -1.85 -37.39
CA SER A 582 14.43 -2.07 -38.71
C SER A 582 12.96 -2.48 -38.63
N SER A 583 12.49 -2.93 -37.47
CA SER A 583 11.08 -3.22 -37.18
C SER A 583 10.21 -1.97 -37.02
N CYS A 584 10.81 -0.80 -36.81
CA CYS A 584 10.11 0.46 -36.59
C CYS A 584 9.76 1.12 -37.92
N THR A 585 8.68 1.90 -37.91
CA THR A 585 8.20 2.63 -39.08
C THR A 585 8.06 4.11 -38.76
N GLY A 586 8.59 5.01 -39.59
CA GLY A 586 8.49 6.46 -39.37
C GLY A 586 7.17 7.05 -39.84
N ILE A 587 6.68 8.06 -39.13
CA ILE A 587 5.51 8.87 -39.48
C ILE A 587 6.01 10.26 -39.85
N HIS A 588 5.64 10.75 -41.04
CA HIS A 588 6.20 11.98 -41.61
C HIS A 588 5.12 12.95 -42.04
N ASP A 589 5.39 14.23 -41.79
CA ASP A 589 4.64 15.38 -42.29
C ASP A 589 5.59 16.17 -43.21
N GLY A 590 5.35 16.12 -44.52
CA GLY A 590 6.34 16.53 -45.53
C GLY A 590 7.63 15.71 -45.41
N ASP A 591 8.77 16.38 -45.29
CA ASP A 591 10.10 15.76 -45.09
C ASP A 591 10.48 15.57 -43.62
N ARG A 592 9.61 15.98 -42.69
CA ARG A 592 9.88 15.94 -41.26
C ARG A 592 9.31 14.67 -40.63
N CYS A 593 10.16 13.92 -39.94
CA CYS A 593 9.72 12.82 -39.07
C CYS A 593 9.03 13.38 -37.81
N ILE A 594 7.74 13.10 -37.68
CA ILE A 594 6.88 13.55 -36.59
C ILE A 594 6.54 12.45 -35.59
N GLY A 595 6.83 11.19 -35.92
CA GLY A 595 6.60 10.09 -35.00
C GLY A 595 7.17 8.76 -35.47
N VAL A 596 6.97 7.74 -34.65
CA VAL A 596 7.36 6.35 -34.93
C VAL A 596 6.22 5.42 -34.56
N LEU A 597 5.98 4.45 -35.42
CA LEU A 597 5.10 3.31 -35.18
C LEU A 597 5.96 2.08 -34.84
N ILE A 598 5.66 1.46 -33.70
CA ILE A 598 6.33 0.27 -33.16
C ILE A 598 5.30 -0.86 -32.97
N ASP A 599 5.77 -2.10 -32.82
CA ASP A 599 4.95 -3.23 -32.37
C ASP A 599 4.99 -3.37 -30.85
N ASP A 600 4.50 -4.49 -30.31
CA ASP A 600 4.38 -4.72 -28.87
C ASP A 600 5.69 -5.16 -28.19
N ARG A 601 6.77 -5.42 -28.94
CA ARG A 601 8.04 -5.93 -28.38
C ARG A 601 8.74 -4.94 -27.46
N PRO A 602 8.87 -3.63 -27.79
CA PRO A 602 9.43 -2.63 -26.86
C PRO A 602 8.66 -2.59 -25.54
N SER A 603 7.33 -2.62 -25.60
CA SER A 603 6.47 -2.56 -24.42
C SER A 603 6.57 -3.80 -23.54
N ARG A 604 6.60 -4.99 -24.16
CA ARG A 604 6.86 -6.24 -23.45
C ARG A 604 8.23 -6.22 -22.78
N ARG A 605 9.25 -5.68 -23.45
CA ARG A 605 10.62 -5.61 -22.92
C ARG A 605 10.74 -4.64 -21.74
N LEU A 606 10.10 -3.47 -21.83
CA LEU A 606 10.06 -2.47 -20.75
C LEU A 606 9.37 -2.98 -19.49
N LEU A 607 8.39 -3.88 -19.64
CA LEU A 607 7.60 -4.41 -18.52
C LEU A 607 8.08 -5.79 -18.05
N ASP A 608 9.20 -6.28 -18.58
CA ASP A 608 9.72 -7.64 -18.33
C ASP A 608 8.66 -8.75 -18.56
N ILE A 609 7.82 -8.55 -19.59
CA ILE A 609 6.83 -9.51 -20.06
C ILE A 609 7.47 -10.29 -21.21
N GLY A 610 7.34 -11.63 -21.21
CA GLY A 610 7.96 -12.53 -22.19
C GLY A 610 8.03 -11.95 -23.60
N THR A 611 9.23 -11.49 -23.98
CA THR A 611 9.54 -10.84 -25.26
C THR A 611 10.23 -11.87 -26.16
N PRO A 612 9.84 -11.98 -27.44
CA PRO A 612 10.55 -12.83 -28.39
C PRO A 612 12.06 -12.53 -28.43
N ALA A 613 12.89 -13.55 -28.62
CA ALA A 613 14.36 -13.42 -28.56
C ALA A 613 14.98 -12.57 -29.69
N ASP A 614 14.19 -12.19 -30.69
CA ASP A 614 14.60 -11.38 -31.84
C ASP A 614 14.55 -9.87 -31.57
N PHE A 615 14.09 -9.44 -30.38
CA PHE A 615 14.14 -8.05 -29.91
C PHE A 615 14.78 -8.00 -28.52
N ASN A 616 15.99 -7.47 -28.44
CA ASN A 616 16.82 -7.51 -27.24
C ASN A 616 16.96 -6.12 -26.57
N ALA A 617 17.83 -6.01 -25.55
CA ALA A 617 18.04 -4.75 -24.83
C ALA A 617 18.68 -3.66 -25.71
N ASP A 618 19.60 -4.06 -26.60
CA ASP A 618 20.30 -3.13 -27.50
C ASP A 618 19.32 -2.54 -28.53
N ASP A 619 18.33 -3.31 -28.98
CA ASP A 619 17.26 -2.83 -29.87
C ASP A 619 16.38 -1.78 -29.17
N LEU A 620 16.04 -2.00 -27.91
CA LEU A 620 15.27 -1.03 -27.10
C LEU A 620 16.08 0.26 -26.85
N GLU A 621 17.37 0.14 -26.58
CA GLU A 621 18.28 1.27 -26.40
C GLU A 621 18.49 2.06 -27.70
N ALA A 622 18.64 1.36 -28.84
CA ALA A 622 18.72 1.99 -30.15
C ALA A 622 17.43 2.75 -30.49
N LEU A 623 16.26 2.17 -30.20
CA LEU A 623 14.97 2.84 -30.36
C LEU A 623 14.86 4.09 -29.49
N HIS A 624 15.22 4.00 -28.22
CA HIS A 624 15.17 5.12 -27.28
C HIS A 624 16.05 6.28 -27.75
N ARG A 625 17.33 6.02 -28.06
CA ARG A 625 18.26 7.06 -28.56
C ARG A 625 17.76 7.73 -29.83
N SER A 626 17.18 6.96 -30.74
CA SER A 626 16.68 7.47 -32.02
C SER A 626 15.46 8.37 -31.85
N ILE A 627 14.57 8.07 -30.90
CA ILE A 627 13.43 8.92 -30.55
C ILE A 627 13.91 10.22 -29.86
N GLU A 628 14.87 10.13 -28.94
CA GLU A 628 15.43 11.31 -28.25
C GLU A 628 16.18 12.24 -29.22
N ALA A 629 16.91 11.68 -30.18
CA ALA A 629 17.53 12.46 -31.25
C ALA A 629 16.46 13.14 -32.13
N ALA A 630 15.46 12.39 -32.60
CA ALA A 630 14.43 12.92 -33.50
C ALA A 630 13.54 14.01 -32.87
N ARG A 631 13.35 14.00 -31.54
CA ARG A 631 12.57 15.06 -30.87
C ARG A 631 13.36 16.36 -30.65
N THR A 632 14.67 16.37 -30.86
CA THR A 632 15.48 17.58 -30.72
C THR A 632 15.27 18.45 -31.96
N ILE A 633 14.82 19.69 -31.77
CA ILE A 633 14.61 20.65 -32.85
C ILE A 633 15.94 21.38 -33.05
N GLU A 634 16.55 21.21 -34.22
CA GLU A 634 17.59 22.14 -34.67
C GLU A 634 16.90 23.47 -34.96
N THR A 635 17.11 24.47 -34.12
CA THR A 635 16.78 25.86 -34.48
C THR A 635 17.63 26.24 -35.69
N PRO A 636 17.03 26.69 -36.80
CA PRO A 636 17.83 27.20 -37.90
C PRO A 636 18.64 28.38 -37.38
N GLU A 637 19.97 28.28 -37.49
CA GLU A 637 20.84 29.45 -37.41
C GLU A 637 20.27 30.50 -38.36
N THR A 638 19.99 31.69 -37.83
CA THR A 638 19.73 32.88 -38.63
C THR A 638 20.81 32.98 -39.70
N ALA A 639 20.42 32.78 -40.95
CA ALA A 639 21.25 33.16 -42.08
C ALA A 639 21.40 34.68 -42.07
N GLU A 640 22.57 35.14 -41.64
CA GLU A 640 23.26 36.32 -42.18
C GLU A 640 24.59 35.87 -42.78
#